data_AF-A0A9W6I7G0-F1
#
_entry.id   AF-A0A9W6I7G0-F1
#
_cell.length_a   1.000
_cell.length_b   1.000
_cell.length_c   1.000
_cell.angle_alpha   90.00
_cell.angle_beta   90.00
_cell.angle_gamma   90.00
#
_symmetry.space_group_name_H-M   'P 1'
#
loop_
_entity.id
_entity.type
_entity.pdbx_description
1 polymer ?
#
loop_
_entity_poly.entity_id
_entity_poly.type
_entity_poly.pdbx_seq_one_letter_code
_entity_poly.pdbx_strand_id
1 'polypeptide(L)'
;MVGFFADPLHIPDEVLDVLDKRASVISMFTGLVGLLIAGAALLLQLRSPSLSAVAPPADNGVPTRAYSGDHIDLSGGVFHGSVTGTATTRAEAAGRGAAALGGNNPGVIVTGRNASITLTNVPVGMAAAGPGLPPVTQVPANSLFSLPRRASAVFIGREPQLRQLAQALKQGPGMVAQAVVGLGGIGKTELVLQHATIHRHDYDLIWWMDAETSGAVRVGLVELCRALCAGTASAAAAQALAQEAEDWALAWLNAHSRWLLVFDNVEEAAHVQPYLGRLNTGHVLITSRRSTEWTDAGTVVQLEVLEHSTAVTMLRETIGEAAAWDQTLAEELAKELDGLPLALRHVGAYIATVPGMDLTRYLRLLRTAPVSAGGRPGVLEVVGRSLTLTITRITQINPLATKMLHLLACYAPEQLPCQVLYGMQDANEVAVAEALRVLTSYNMISRSADGDAVIMHRLVQAVIRTDLSKRQRTAIRKRAAALIDAALPDDPTDSTSWPAYAQLLPHARAILTPRSGGMVKTIIYLNASSNHHITELYTKAVEQLGHDKAAVRLAGLYALERLAQDNSPHRQTVINVICAYLRMPYTPPKAAAQSDLGHTVPCATVARVSTSATGHDPYEERQVRLTAQRVLADHLRYSSLAKHQGWQRLTSPPARFWPDIRLDLTGATLIDLDFVACRITEAQFSGVTFIGNAVFSGMTFTRDAWFDGTTFTRKAVFSEVTYGGDTRFDGATFQECARFDRVTFMESVSFSGVAFIGKAVFSEVTYGGDTWFTDARLSQPDGEHCLPTGWKVIRQKDGFGRIQWDDTATESSSGDGAQAGTEQEQAPETGTTIDEASDEGDDM
;
A
#
# COMPACT_ATOMS: atom_id res chain seq x y z
N MET A 1 39.85 -16.01 -3.22
CA MET A 1 39.41 -14.61 -3.45
C MET A 1 39.06 -13.99 -2.10
N VAL A 2 40.08 -13.82 -1.23
CA VAL A 2 39.95 -13.34 0.17
C VAL A 2 41.08 -12.32 0.42
N GLY A 3 41.13 -11.23 -0.34
CA GLY A 3 42.27 -10.31 -0.19
C GLY A 3 42.25 -9.05 -1.04
N PHE A 4 41.09 -8.45 -1.29
CA PHE A 4 41.05 -7.15 -1.99
C PHE A 4 39.90 -6.21 -1.57
N PHE A 5 39.20 -6.50 -0.47
CA PHE A 5 38.26 -5.57 0.17
C PHE A 5 38.53 -5.54 1.67
N ALA A 6 39.50 -4.72 2.07
CA ALA A 6 39.70 -4.31 3.45
C ALA A 6 40.29 -2.90 3.44
N ASP A 7 39.40 -1.91 3.55
CA ASP A 7 39.70 -0.62 4.18
C ASP A 7 38.54 -0.38 5.16
N PRO A 8 38.72 -0.62 6.46
CA PRO A 8 37.72 -0.26 7.45
C PRO A 8 37.88 1.21 7.83
N LEU A 9 36.77 1.94 7.80
CA LEU A 9 36.59 3.23 8.45
C LEU A 9 37.14 3.17 9.89
N HIS A 10 38.11 4.01 10.19
CA HIS A 10 38.63 4.18 11.54
C HIS A 10 37.61 4.98 12.37
N ILE A 11 36.86 4.28 13.22
CA ILE A 11 35.98 4.89 14.22
C ILE A 11 36.81 5.07 15.50
N PRO A 12 36.88 6.26 16.11
CA PRO A 12 37.64 6.49 17.34
C PRO A 12 37.11 5.62 18.50
N ASP A 13 38.03 5.07 19.31
CA ASP A 13 37.73 4.14 20.41
C ASP A 13 36.76 4.70 21.48
N GLU A 14 36.59 6.02 21.55
CA GLU A 14 35.62 6.67 22.45
C GLU A 14 34.15 6.45 22.03
N VAL A 15 33.87 6.10 20.77
CA VAL A 15 32.50 5.82 20.28
C VAL A 15 32.09 4.36 20.53
N LEU A 16 33.05 3.44 20.60
CA LEU A 16 32.80 2.02 20.90
C LEU A 16 32.40 1.81 22.37
N ASP A 17 32.94 2.59 23.30
CA ASP A 17 32.63 2.46 24.74
C ASP A 17 31.21 2.96 25.09
N VAL A 18 30.61 3.81 24.25
CA VAL A 18 29.22 4.30 24.39
C VAL A 18 28.20 3.30 23.81
N LEU A 19 28.59 2.52 22.80
CA LEU A 19 27.73 1.50 22.18
C LEU A 19 27.65 0.22 23.02
N ASP A 20 28.73 -0.17 23.70
CA ASP A 20 28.77 -1.39 24.51
C ASP A 20 27.91 -1.26 25.80
N LYS A 21 27.83 -0.06 26.37
CA LYS A 21 26.94 0.23 27.52
C LYS A 21 25.44 0.23 27.15
N ARG A 22 25.07 0.41 25.88
CA ARG A 22 23.65 0.39 25.42
C ARG A 22 23.18 -0.99 24.96
N ALA A 23 24.09 -1.86 24.48
CA ALA A 23 23.75 -3.22 24.08
C ALA A 23 23.34 -4.11 25.28
N SER A 24 23.93 -3.88 26.46
CA SER A 24 23.63 -4.65 27.68
C SER A 24 22.20 -4.40 28.22
N VAL A 25 21.66 -3.19 28.06
CA VAL A 25 20.28 -2.85 28.48
C VAL A 25 19.22 -3.44 27.54
N ILE A 26 19.52 -3.53 26.24
CA ILE A 26 18.62 -4.10 25.23
C ILE A 26 18.53 -5.63 25.36
N SER A 27 19.64 -6.30 25.72
CA SER A 27 19.67 -7.75 25.97
C SER A 27 18.88 -8.16 27.23
N MET A 28 18.82 -7.29 28.25
CA MET A 28 18.07 -7.57 29.49
C MET A 28 16.55 -7.47 29.28
N PHE A 29 16.07 -6.62 28.36
CA PHE A 29 14.65 -6.45 28.04
C PHE A 29 14.10 -7.55 27.12
N THR A 30 14.89 -8.06 26.18
CA THR A 30 14.47 -9.17 25.30
C THR A 30 14.33 -10.49 26.07
N GLY A 31 15.13 -10.71 27.12
CA GLY A 31 15.00 -11.89 28.00
C GLY A 31 13.71 -11.90 28.83
N LEU A 32 13.25 -10.75 29.31
CA LEU A 32 12.05 -10.66 30.15
C LEU A 32 10.74 -10.85 29.35
N VAL A 33 10.72 -10.38 28.10
CA VAL A 33 9.57 -10.56 27.18
C VAL A 33 9.45 -12.02 26.73
N GLY A 34 10.57 -12.73 26.55
CA GLY A 34 10.56 -14.17 26.23
C GLY A 34 9.97 -15.04 27.34
N LEU A 35 10.21 -14.69 28.61
CA LEU A 35 9.67 -15.42 29.77
C LEU A 35 8.16 -15.24 29.96
N LEU A 36 7.63 -14.06 29.62
CA LEU A 36 6.19 -13.77 29.66
C LEU A 36 5.41 -14.51 28.56
N ILE A 37 6.01 -14.65 27.36
CA ILE A 37 5.40 -15.37 26.23
C ILE A 37 5.37 -16.89 26.48
N ALA A 38 6.43 -17.44 27.10
CA ALA A 38 6.47 -18.86 27.47
C ALA A 38 5.44 -19.22 28.57
N GLY A 39 5.19 -18.32 29.52
CA GLY A 39 4.18 -18.51 30.57
C GLY A 39 2.74 -18.53 30.04
N ALA A 40 2.43 -17.73 29.02
CA ALA A 40 1.10 -17.70 28.39
C ALA A 40 0.81 -18.94 27.54
N ALA A 41 1.83 -19.52 26.89
CA ALA A 41 1.70 -20.73 26.09
C ALA A 41 1.43 -21.99 26.96
N LEU A 42 2.01 -22.06 28.17
CA LEU A 42 1.80 -23.18 29.09
C LEU A 42 0.39 -23.20 29.72
N LEU A 43 -0.24 -22.02 29.87
CA LEU A 43 -1.62 -21.90 30.38
C LEU A 43 -2.69 -22.26 29.34
N LEU A 44 -2.36 -22.21 28.04
CA LEU A 44 -3.28 -22.56 26.94
C LEU A 44 -3.26 -24.06 26.57
N GLN A 45 -2.26 -24.83 27.01
CA GLN A 45 -2.17 -26.27 26.73
C GLN A 45 -2.96 -27.16 27.72
N LEU A 46 -3.52 -26.61 28.80
CA LEU A 46 -4.22 -27.39 29.84
C LEU A 46 -5.76 -27.47 29.70
N ARG A 47 -6.34 -27.04 28.57
CA ARG A 47 -7.80 -27.12 28.35
C ARG A 47 -8.18 -27.57 26.94
N SER A 48 -8.18 -28.87 26.71
CA SER A 48 -9.04 -29.51 25.71
C SER A 48 -9.14 -31.02 25.92
N PRO A 49 -10.34 -31.62 26.04
CA PRO A 49 -10.55 -33.04 25.81
C PRO A 49 -10.90 -33.33 24.34
N SER A 50 -10.57 -34.56 23.97
CA SER A 50 -10.54 -35.26 22.69
C SER A 50 -11.85 -35.33 21.87
N LEU A 51 -11.73 -35.33 20.55
CA LEU A 51 -12.75 -35.79 19.58
C LEU A 51 -12.24 -37.01 18.79
N SER A 52 -13.11 -38.00 18.62
CA SER A 52 -12.93 -39.18 17.75
C SER A 52 -13.71 -39.03 16.44
N ALA A 53 -13.18 -39.70 15.41
CA ALA A 53 -13.48 -39.57 13.98
C ALA A 53 -14.81 -40.19 13.50
N VAL A 54 -15.21 -39.86 12.26
CA VAL A 54 -15.56 -40.78 11.12
C VAL A 54 -16.07 -39.94 9.90
N ALA A 55 -15.81 -40.43 8.68
CA ALA A 55 -16.04 -39.80 7.36
C ALA A 55 -17.15 -40.53 6.51
N PRO A 56 -17.36 -40.28 5.19
CA PRO A 56 -18.57 -39.70 4.53
C PRO A 56 -19.29 -40.74 3.59
N PRO A 57 -20.21 -40.48 2.57
CA PRO A 57 -20.16 -39.48 1.46
C PRO A 57 -21.49 -38.88 0.88
N ALA A 58 -21.31 -37.89 -0.03
CA ALA A 58 -22.06 -37.43 -1.24
C ALA A 58 -23.61 -37.32 -1.30
N ASP A 59 -24.15 -36.16 -1.74
CA ASP A 59 -24.94 -36.02 -3.00
C ASP A 59 -25.25 -34.54 -3.36
N ASN A 60 -25.41 -34.28 -4.66
CA ASN A 60 -25.73 -33.01 -5.31
C ASN A 60 -27.23 -32.70 -5.26
N GLY A 61 -27.61 -31.44 -5.02
CA GLY A 61 -28.95 -30.95 -5.32
C GLY A 61 -29.42 -29.85 -4.36
N VAL A 62 -29.63 -28.65 -4.90
CA VAL A 62 -30.24 -27.51 -4.18
C VAL A 62 -31.58 -27.92 -3.57
N PRO A 63 -31.84 -27.70 -2.27
CA PRO A 63 -33.19 -27.79 -1.73
C PRO A 63 -33.62 -26.46 -1.08
N THR A 64 -34.56 -25.77 -1.71
CA THR A 64 -35.55 -24.96 -0.99
C THR A 64 -36.56 -25.91 -0.35
N ARG A 65 -36.68 -25.91 0.98
CA ARG A 65 -37.78 -26.59 1.70
C ARG A 65 -38.53 -25.59 2.57
N ALA A 66 -39.83 -25.43 2.29
CA ALA A 66 -40.80 -24.82 3.18
C ALA A 66 -41.56 -25.93 3.92
N TYR A 67 -41.79 -25.79 5.23
CA TYR A 67 -42.66 -26.67 6.01
C TYR A 67 -43.83 -25.86 6.57
N SER A 68 -45.06 -26.34 6.35
CA SER A 68 -46.27 -25.88 7.05
C SER A 68 -46.86 -27.03 7.85
N GLY A 69 -47.20 -26.79 9.12
CA GLY A 69 -47.94 -27.73 9.96
C GLY A 69 -48.13 -27.18 11.36
N ASP A 70 -49.38 -27.21 11.84
CA ASP A 70 -49.80 -26.70 13.15
C ASP A 70 -49.18 -27.53 14.29
N HIS A 71 -48.54 -26.83 15.22
CA HIS A 71 -47.93 -27.32 16.47
C HIS A 71 -46.69 -28.24 16.37
N ILE A 72 -45.50 -27.63 16.40
CA ILE A 72 -44.27 -28.27 16.89
C ILE A 72 -43.63 -27.35 17.95
N ASP A 73 -43.50 -27.87 19.17
CA ASP A 73 -42.76 -27.24 20.28
C ASP A 73 -41.26 -27.50 20.10
N LEU A 74 -40.45 -26.45 20.08
CA LEU A 74 -39.00 -26.50 19.89
C LEU A 74 -38.24 -25.80 21.03
N SER A 75 -38.71 -25.94 22.27
CA SER A 75 -37.83 -25.70 23.42
C SER A 75 -36.82 -26.85 23.56
N GLY A 76 -35.65 -26.75 22.93
CA GLY A 76 -34.49 -27.58 23.32
C GLY A 76 -33.54 -28.15 22.26
N GLY A 77 -33.50 -27.67 21.01
CA GLY A 77 -32.57 -28.20 19.98
C GLY A 77 -31.44 -27.25 19.58
N VAL A 78 -30.18 -27.67 19.72
CA VAL A 78 -28.99 -27.01 19.14
C VAL A 78 -28.75 -27.58 17.72
N PHE A 79 -28.58 -26.70 16.73
CA PHE A 79 -28.27 -27.08 15.34
C PHE A 79 -26.75 -27.19 15.15
N HIS A 80 -26.25 -28.27 14.54
CA HIS A 80 -24.85 -28.41 14.11
C HIS A 80 -24.77 -28.51 12.58
N GLY A 81 -24.11 -27.55 11.95
CA GLY A 81 -23.71 -27.58 10.54
C GLY A 81 -22.66 -26.49 10.28
N SER A 82 -21.57 -26.80 9.56
CA SER A 82 -20.52 -25.82 9.26
C SER A 82 -20.89 -24.98 8.03
N VAL A 83 -20.77 -23.65 8.16
CA VAL A 83 -20.89 -22.71 7.04
C VAL A 83 -19.49 -22.19 6.74
N THR A 84 -18.90 -22.61 5.62
CA THR A 84 -17.61 -22.10 5.13
C THR A 84 -17.87 -20.96 4.14
N GLY A 85 -17.92 -19.72 4.66
CA GLY A 85 -18.07 -18.49 3.89
C GLY A 85 -18.58 -17.34 4.75
N THR A 86 -18.09 -16.11 4.53
CA THR A 86 -18.62 -14.90 5.19
C THR A 86 -19.94 -14.50 4.55
N ALA A 87 -21.03 -15.11 5.00
CA ALA A 87 -22.39 -14.64 4.75
C ALA A 87 -22.84 -13.80 5.96
N THR A 88 -23.40 -12.62 5.72
CA THR A 88 -24.17 -11.89 6.72
C THR A 88 -25.54 -12.55 6.86
N THR A 89 -25.72 -13.34 7.91
CA THR A 89 -27.02 -13.90 8.26
C THR A 89 -27.94 -12.79 8.78
N ARG A 90 -28.91 -12.38 7.97
CA ARG A 90 -30.03 -11.56 8.44
C ARG A 90 -31.10 -12.49 9.00
N ALA A 91 -31.35 -12.41 10.30
CA ALA A 91 -32.39 -13.16 10.97
C ALA A 91 -33.53 -12.21 11.33
N GLU A 92 -34.74 -12.50 10.83
CA GLU A 92 -35.96 -11.78 11.18
C GLU A 92 -36.90 -12.73 11.93
N ALA A 93 -37.49 -12.26 13.02
CA ALA A 93 -38.49 -13.01 13.78
C ALA A 93 -39.76 -12.16 13.94
N ALA A 94 -40.92 -12.79 13.81
CA ALA A 94 -42.22 -12.14 13.97
C ALA A 94 -43.09 -12.93 14.98
N GLY A 95 -43.79 -12.21 15.86
CA GLY A 95 -44.63 -12.77 16.93
C GLY A 95 -44.49 -12.00 18.26
N ARG A 96 -45.43 -12.21 19.21
CA ARG A 96 -45.43 -11.50 20.50
C ARG A 96 -44.27 -12.00 21.37
N GLY A 97 -43.24 -11.17 21.56
CA GLY A 97 -42.04 -11.49 22.36
C GLY A 97 -40.89 -12.13 21.57
N ALA A 98 -40.94 -12.13 20.24
CA ALA A 98 -39.89 -12.71 19.41
C ALA A 98 -38.67 -11.78 19.30
N ALA A 99 -37.46 -12.35 19.43
CA ALA A 99 -36.19 -11.66 19.20
C ALA A 99 -35.30 -12.52 18.30
N ALA A 100 -34.66 -11.90 17.31
CA ALA A 100 -33.64 -12.51 16.47
C ALA A 100 -32.35 -11.70 16.58
N LEU A 101 -31.22 -12.39 16.72
CA LEU A 101 -29.88 -11.78 16.74
C LEU A 101 -29.07 -12.35 15.58
N GLY A 102 -28.79 -11.52 14.58
CA GLY A 102 -27.94 -11.84 13.42
C GLY A 102 -26.71 -10.94 13.39
N GLY A 103 -25.53 -11.55 13.46
CA GLY A 103 -24.20 -10.93 13.39
C GLY A 103 -23.15 -12.00 13.04
N ASN A 104 -21.85 -11.69 13.13
CA ASN A 104 -20.74 -12.61 12.81
C ASN A 104 -20.62 -13.79 13.81
N ASN A 105 -21.59 -14.69 13.85
CA ASN A 105 -21.60 -15.89 14.68
C ASN A 105 -22.17 -17.09 13.88
N PRO A 106 -21.68 -18.33 14.07
CA PRO A 106 -22.02 -19.47 13.21
C PRO A 106 -23.37 -20.16 13.54
N GLY A 107 -24.30 -19.53 14.28
CA GLY A 107 -25.59 -20.14 14.63
C GLY A 107 -26.70 -19.13 14.96
N VAL A 108 -27.97 -19.55 14.83
CA VAL A 108 -29.19 -18.75 15.07
C VAL A 108 -29.90 -19.29 16.31
N ILE A 109 -30.27 -18.42 17.27
CA ILE A 109 -31.06 -18.76 18.46
C ILE A 109 -32.44 -18.11 18.31
N VAL A 110 -33.51 -18.90 18.50
CA VAL A 110 -34.90 -18.42 18.43
C VAL A 110 -35.65 -18.78 19.71
N THR A 111 -36.38 -17.82 20.27
CA THR A 111 -37.30 -18.04 21.39
C THR A 111 -38.66 -17.40 21.10
N GLY A 112 -39.75 -18.05 21.52
CA GLY A 112 -41.13 -17.59 21.36
C GLY A 112 -42.07 -18.63 20.75
N ARG A 113 -43.35 -18.62 21.14
CA ARG A 113 -44.38 -19.50 20.55
C ARG A 113 -44.74 -19.00 19.14
N ASN A 114 -44.74 -19.91 18.15
CA ASN A 114 -45.06 -19.67 16.73
C ASN A 114 -44.08 -18.78 15.93
N ALA A 115 -42.78 -18.81 16.25
CA ALA A 115 -41.79 -18.09 15.45
C ALA A 115 -41.52 -18.77 14.09
N SER A 116 -41.60 -18.04 12.98
CA SER A 116 -41.17 -18.48 11.65
C SER A 116 -39.86 -17.81 11.23
N ILE A 117 -38.89 -18.57 10.69
CA ILE A 117 -37.61 -18.05 10.22
C ILE A 117 -37.58 -18.09 8.68
N THR A 118 -37.19 -16.97 8.06
CA THR A 118 -36.89 -16.91 6.61
C THR A 118 -35.42 -16.56 6.42
N LEU A 119 -34.64 -17.48 5.85
CA LEU A 119 -33.23 -17.27 5.51
C LEU A 119 -33.13 -16.86 4.03
N THR A 120 -32.59 -15.67 3.76
CA THR A 120 -32.44 -15.15 2.40
C THR A 120 -30.96 -14.88 2.13
N ASN A 121 -30.35 -15.68 1.24
CA ASN A 121 -28.98 -15.44 0.79
C ASN A 121 -29.01 -14.38 -0.31
N VAL A 122 -28.48 -13.19 -0.02
CA VAL A 122 -28.33 -12.11 -1.00
C VAL A 122 -26.89 -12.15 -1.55
N PRO A 123 -26.67 -12.36 -2.87
CA PRO A 123 -25.35 -12.22 -3.44
C PRO A 123 -25.00 -10.73 -3.50
N VAL A 124 -23.95 -10.33 -2.77
CA VAL A 124 -23.41 -8.96 -2.81
C VAL A 124 -22.55 -8.82 -4.06
N GLY A 125 -22.99 -7.97 -5.00
CA GLY A 125 -22.14 -7.46 -6.08
C GLY A 125 -21.02 -6.61 -5.50
N MET A 126 -19.79 -6.88 -5.95
CA MET A 126 -18.53 -6.26 -5.54
C MET A 126 -18.62 -4.73 -5.31
N ALA A 127 -18.63 -4.31 -4.04
CA ALA A 127 -18.29 -2.97 -3.60
C ALA A 127 -17.15 -3.08 -2.59
N ALA A 128 -16.07 -2.35 -2.85
CA ALA A 128 -14.72 -2.56 -2.34
C ALA A 128 -14.58 -2.44 -0.81
N ALA A 129 -13.69 -3.28 -0.28
CA ALA A 129 -13.20 -3.29 1.09
C ALA A 129 -12.34 -2.06 1.46
N GLY A 130 -12.06 -1.90 2.76
CA GLY A 130 -11.42 -0.73 3.39
C GLY A 130 -9.98 -0.35 2.97
N PRO A 131 -9.30 0.53 3.75
CA PRO A 131 -8.26 1.47 3.31
C PRO A 131 -6.86 0.87 3.09
N GLY A 132 -6.72 -0.45 3.09
CA GLY A 132 -5.47 -1.15 2.79
C GLY A 132 -5.35 -1.47 1.30
N LEU A 133 -4.19 -1.97 0.87
CA LEU A 133 -4.13 -2.69 -0.39
C LEU A 133 -5.36 -3.63 -0.49
N PRO A 134 -6.02 -3.71 -1.66
CA PRO A 134 -7.31 -4.37 -1.80
C PRO A 134 -7.22 -5.80 -1.27
N PRO A 135 -8.28 -6.39 -0.69
CA PRO A 135 -8.21 -7.76 -0.21
C PRO A 135 -7.74 -8.64 -1.34
N VAL A 136 -6.70 -9.42 -1.06
CA VAL A 136 -6.01 -10.18 -2.10
C VAL A 136 -6.97 -11.06 -2.89
N THR A 137 -7.95 -11.69 -2.23
CA THR A 137 -8.98 -12.55 -2.83
C THR A 137 -9.97 -11.82 -3.77
N GLN A 138 -10.01 -10.49 -3.74
CA GLN A 138 -10.90 -9.67 -4.57
C GLN A 138 -10.20 -9.10 -5.80
N VAL A 139 -8.87 -9.22 -5.90
CA VAL A 139 -8.10 -8.76 -7.05
C VAL A 139 -7.88 -9.91 -8.02
N PRO A 140 -8.57 -9.95 -9.17
CA PRO A 140 -8.32 -10.96 -10.17
C PRO A 140 -6.95 -10.74 -10.84
N ALA A 141 -6.33 -11.83 -11.28
CA ALA A 141 -5.05 -11.80 -11.99
C ALA A 141 -5.13 -11.11 -13.37
N ASN A 142 -6.33 -10.99 -13.94
CA ASN A 142 -6.62 -10.36 -15.24
C ASN A 142 -5.73 -10.85 -16.41
N SER A 143 -5.28 -12.10 -16.37
CA SER A 143 -4.37 -12.64 -17.40
C SER A 143 -3.11 -11.78 -17.57
N LEU A 144 -2.56 -11.29 -16.45
CA LEU A 144 -1.33 -10.51 -16.43
C LEU A 144 -0.15 -11.43 -16.77
N PHE A 145 0.42 -11.22 -17.95
CA PHE A 145 1.51 -12.04 -18.48
C PHE A 145 2.72 -11.16 -18.76
N SER A 146 3.59 -11.01 -17.76
CA SER A 146 4.82 -10.24 -17.84
C SER A 146 5.97 -11.17 -18.24
N LEU A 147 6.31 -11.18 -19.53
CA LEU A 147 7.46 -11.90 -20.08
C LEU A 147 8.50 -10.89 -20.59
N PRO A 148 9.81 -11.14 -20.37
CA PRO A 148 10.86 -10.16 -20.69
C PRO A 148 11.02 -9.94 -22.21
N ARG A 149 10.70 -10.95 -23.01
CA ARG A 149 10.72 -10.95 -24.47
C ARG A 149 9.93 -12.13 -25.03
N ARG A 150 9.72 -12.18 -26.34
CA ARG A 150 9.19 -13.39 -27.00
C ARG A 150 10.21 -14.53 -26.94
N ALA A 151 9.69 -15.75 -26.82
CA ALA A 151 10.48 -16.97 -26.93
C ALA A 151 11.10 -17.08 -28.33
N SER A 152 12.30 -17.65 -28.42
CA SER A 152 13.02 -17.87 -29.67
C SER A 152 12.24 -18.82 -30.57
N ALA A 153 12.12 -18.48 -31.86
CA ALA A 153 11.54 -19.39 -32.85
C ALA A 153 12.40 -20.64 -33.07
N VAL A 154 13.72 -20.50 -32.88
CA VAL A 154 14.69 -21.62 -32.96
C VAL A 154 14.97 -22.11 -31.54
N PHE A 155 14.42 -23.27 -31.20
CA PHE A 155 14.61 -23.99 -29.93
C PHE A 155 14.81 -25.47 -30.24
N ILE A 156 16.02 -26.00 -29.99
CA ILE A 156 16.44 -27.32 -30.49
C ILE A 156 17.07 -28.13 -29.36
N GLY A 157 16.65 -29.40 -29.23
CA GLY A 157 17.28 -30.44 -28.40
C GLY A 157 17.20 -30.19 -26.91
N ARG A 158 16.17 -29.45 -26.51
CA ARG A 158 15.80 -29.18 -25.12
C ARG A 158 14.39 -29.67 -24.79
N GLU A 159 13.76 -30.38 -25.73
CA GLU A 159 12.43 -30.95 -25.58
C GLU A 159 12.35 -31.96 -24.42
N PRO A 160 13.37 -32.81 -24.15
CA PRO A 160 13.35 -33.68 -22.97
C PRO A 160 13.32 -32.89 -21.66
N GLN A 161 14.17 -31.87 -21.50
CA GLN A 161 14.25 -31.05 -20.30
C GLN A 161 13.01 -30.17 -20.14
N LEU A 162 12.44 -29.68 -21.25
CA LEU A 162 11.18 -28.95 -21.24
C LEU A 162 10.01 -29.84 -20.78
N ARG A 163 9.94 -31.09 -21.27
CA ARG A 163 8.97 -32.09 -20.79
C ARG A 163 9.19 -32.44 -19.32
N GLN A 164 10.45 -32.64 -18.91
CA GLN A 164 10.81 -32.91 -17.52
C GLN A 164 10.35 -31.76 -16.60
N LEU A 165 10.62 -30.51 -16.99
CA LEU A 165 10.18 -29.32 -16.25
C LEU A 165 8.65 -29.27 -16.15
N ALA A 166 7.95 -29.48 -17.27
CA ALA A 166 6.49 -29.48 -17.32
C ALA A 166 5.88 -30.62 -16.47
N GLN A 167 6.55 -31.77 -16.39
CA GLN A 167 6.12 -32.88 -15.54
C GLN A 167 6.40 -32.60 -14.07
N ALA A 168 7.57 -32.05 -13.74
CA ALA A 168 7.95 -31.73 -12.36
C ALA A 168 7.03 -30.66 -11.75
N LEU A 169 6.62 -29.67 -12.54
CA LEU A 169 5.63 -28.66 -12.11
C LEU A 169 4.23 -29.24 -11.85
N LYS A 170 3.91 -30.43 -12.37
CA LYS A 170 2.61 -31.10 -12.13
C LYS A 170 2.61 -32.01 -10.91
N GLN A 171 3.76 -32.22 -10.26
CA GLN A 171 3.90 -33.17 -9.16
C GLN A 171 3.87 -32.46 -7.80
N GLY A 172 2.92 -32.87 -6.95
CA GLY A 172 2.81 -32.44 -5.55
C GLY A 172 1.65 -31.46 -5.30
N PRO A 173 0.98 -31.55 -4.14
CA PRO A 173 0.01 -30.55 -3.72
C PRO A 173 0.72 -29.29 -3.19
N GLY A 174 0.16 -28.10 -3.45
CA GLY A 174 0.67 -26.83 -2.92
C GLY A 174 1.59 -26.07 -3.87
N MET A 175 2.55 -25.32 -3.31
CA MET A 175 3.56 -24.59 -4.09
C MET A 175 4.60 -25.56 -4.64
N VAL A 176 4.85 -25.50 -5.95
CA VAL A 176 5.85 -26.34 -6.62
C VAL A 176 6.95 -25.45 -7.17
N ALA A 177 8.14 -25.52 -6.56
CA ALA A 177 9.33 -24.79 -7.02
C ALA A 177 10.27 -25.73 -7.76
N GLN A 178 10.73 -25.32 -8.94
CA GLN A 178 11.70 -26.07 -9.74
C GLN A 178 12.85 -25.15 -10.14
N ALA A 179 14.08 -25.64 -9.98
CA ALA A 179 15.29 -24.91 -10.36
C ALA A 179 15.85 -25.43 -11.68
N VAL A 180 16.02 -24.55 -12.66
CA VAL A 180 16.75 -24.80 -13.91
C VAL A 180 18.16 -24.27 -13.73
N VAL A 181 19.13 -25.17 -13.71
CA VAL A 181 20.53 -24.83 -13.39
C VAL A 181 21.47 -25.18 -14.53
N GLY A 182 22.61 -24.50 -14.62
CA GLY A 182 23.59 -24.74 -15.68
C GLY A 182 24.45 -23.52 -15.99
N LEU A 183 25.41 -23.68 -16.90
CA LEU A 183 26.39 -22.64 -17.23
C LEU A 183 25.75 -21.36 -17.81
N GLY A 184 26.48 -20.24 -17.78
CA GLY A 184 26.04 -19.00 -18.44
C GLY A 184 25.88 -19.22 -19.94
N GLY A 185 24.80 -18.73 -20.54
CA GLY A 185 24.54 -18.91 -21.99
C GLY A 185 24.08 -20.31 -22.42
N ILE A 186 23.83 -21.23 -21.49
CA ILE A 186 23.36 -22.60 -21.77
C ILE A 186 21.89 -22.70 -22.20
N GLY A 187 21.13 -21.60 -22.07
CA GLY A 187 19.72 -21.53 -22.45
C GLY A 187 18.69 -21.69 -21.32
N LYS A 188 19.05 -21.52 -20.04
CA LYS A 188 18.10 -21.64 -18.89
C LYS A 188 16.89 -20.70 -19.01
N THR A 189 17.17 -19.40 -19.16
CA THR A 189 16.17 -18.36 -19.37
C THR A 189 15.29 -18.66 -20.58
N GLU A 190 15.88 -19.17 -21.66
CA GLU A 190 15.12 -19.56 -22.85
C GLU A 190 14.20 -20.76 -22.58
N LEU A 191 14.66 -21.80 -21.88
CA LEU A 191 13.84 -22.97 -21.55
C LEU A 191 12.63 -22.60 -20.67
N VAL A 192 12.83 -21.74 -19.67
CA VAL A 192 11.75 -21.24 -18.83
C VAL A 192 10.79 -20.35 -19.63
N LEU A 193 11.30 -19.52 -20.53
CA LEU A 193 10.47 -18.67 -21.40
C LEU A 193 9.63 -19.49 -22.39
N GLN A 194 10.18 -20.57 -22.96
CA GLN A 194 9.44 -21.51 -23.79
C GLN A 194 8.32 -22.19 -23.00
N HIS A 195 8.62 -22.67 -21.78
CA HIS A 195 7.63 -23.26 -20.90
C HIS A 195 6.48 -22.28 -20.62
N ALA A 196 6.80 -21.06 -20.16
CA ALA A 196 5.81 -20.03 -19.87
C ALA A 196 4.97 -19.63 -21.10
N THR A 197 5.56 -19.66 -22.30
CA THR A 197 4.87 -19.35 -23.56
C THR A 197 3.91 -20.46 -23.97
N ILE A 198 4.36 -21.73 -23.93
CA ILE A 198 3.54 -22.90 -24.30
C ILE A 198 2.39 -23.10 -23.32
N HIS A 199 2.66 -22.95 -22.02
CA HIS A 199 1.70 -23.17 -20.94
C HIS A 199 0.97 -21.90 -20.52
N ARG A 200 0.96 -20.86 -21.36
CA ARG A 200 0.34 -19.57 -21.02
C ARG A 200 -1.12 -19.70 -20.61
N HIS A 201 -1.85 -20.62 -21.21
CA HIS A 201 -3.26 -20.88 -20.91
C HIS A 201 -3.50 -21.65 -19.60
N ASP A 202 -2.45 -22.25 -19.03
CA ASP A 202 -2.54 -22.99 -17.77
C ASP A 202 -2.56 -22.06 -16.54
N TYR A 203 -2.23 -20.77 -16.73
CA TYR A 203 -2.08 -19.77 -15.68
C TYR A 203 -2.94 -18.52 -15.90
N ASP A 204 -3.34 -17.89 -14.80
CA ASP A 204 -4.04 -16.61 -14.78
C ASP A 204 -3.06 -15.44 -14.56
N LEU A 205 -1.86 -15.73 -14.03
CA LEU A 205 -0.72 -14.81 -13.87
C LEU A 205 0.58 -15.51 -14.27
N ILE A 206 1.39 -14.85 -15.09
CA ILE A 206 2.81 -15.19 -15.26
C ILE A 206 3.62 -13.94 -14.97
N TRP A 207 4.48 -14.00 -13.96
CA TRP A 207 5.29 -12.86 -13.55
C TRP A 207 6.78 -13.18 -13.56
N TRP A 208 7.52 -12.45 -14.39
CA TRP A 208 8.96 -12.59 -14.53
C TRP A 208 9.69 -11.47 -13.80
N MET A 209 10.68 -11.83 -12.97
CA MET A 209 11.55 -10.85 -12.31
C MET A 209 13.01 -11.28 -12.31
N ASP A 210 13.90 -10.29 -12.32
CA ASP A 210 15.33 -10.51 -12.04
C ASP A 210 15.53 -10.76 -10.54
N ALA A 211 16.36 -11.75 -10.23
CA ALA A 211 16.64 -12.19 -8.88
C ALA A 211 18.16 -12.27 -8.62
N GLU A 212 18.94 -11.45 -9.33
CA GLU A 212 20.39 -11.35 -9.15
C GLU A 212 20.76 -10.96 -7.72
N THR A 213 19.94 -10.13 -7.06
CA THR A 213 20.11 -9.69 -5.67
C THR A 213 18.78 -9.72 -4.91
N SER A 214 18.81 -9.81 -3.58
CA SER A 214 17.57 -9.72 -2.76
C SER A 214 16.80 -8.41 -2.98
N GLY A 215 17.52 -7.32 -3.28
CA GLY A 215 16.90 -6.03 -3.62
C GLY A 215 16.12 -6.08 -4.94
N ALA A 216 16.63 -6.79 -5.95
CA ALA A 216 15.94 -6.97 -7.24
C ALA A 216 14.64 -7.76 -7.07
N VAL A 217 14.67 -8.83 -6.26
CA VAL A 217 13.48 -9.64 -5.94
C VAL A 217 12.41 -8.78 -5.28
N ARG A 218 12.80 -7.97 -4.28
CA ARG A 218 11.88 -7.05 -3.60
C ARG A 218 11.24 -6.07 -4.59
N VAL A 219 12.03 -5.46 -5.46
CA VAL A 219 11.52 -4.55 -6.50
C VAL A 219 10.51 -5.28 -7.39
N GLY A 220 10.83 -6.50 -7.85
CA GLY A 220 9.93 -7.30 -8.69
C GLY A 220 8.60 -7.66 -8.02
N LEU A 221 8.59 -7.91 -6.70
CA LEU A 221 7.36 -8.17 -5.94
C LEU A 221 6.53 -6.89 -5.74
N VAL A 222 7.17 -5.75 -5.51
CA VAL A 222 6.50 -4.44 -5.45
C VAL A 222 5.85 -4.10 -6.79
N GLU A 223 6.55 -4.34 -7.90
CA GLU A 223 6.00 -4.15 -9.25
C GLU A 223 4.84 -5.10 -9.54
N LEU A 224 4.90 -6.36 -9.06
CA LEU A 224 3.78 -7.30 -9.15
C LEU A 224 2.53 -6.77 -8.43
N CYS A 225 2.68 -6.29 -7.19
CA CYS A 225 1.58 -5.68 -6.43
C CYS A 225 0.95 -4.53 -7.22
N ARG A 226 1.77 -3.62 -7.72
CA ARG A 226 1.33 -2.47 -8.52
C ARG A 226 0.60 -2.91 -9.78
N ALA A 227 1.13 -3.87 -10.51
CA ALA A 227 0.56 -4.36 -11.77
C ALA A 227 -0.78 -5.07 -11.56
N LEU A 228 -0.90 -5.94 -10.55
CA LEU A 228 -2.16 -6.60 -10.20
C LEU A 228 -3.23 -5.58 -9.78
N CYS A 229 -2.81 -4.53 -9.09
CA CYS A 229 -3.72 -3.50 -8.63
C CYS A 229 -3.98 -2.40 -9.66
N ALA A 230 -3.28 -2.34 -10.79
CA ALA A 230 -3.45 -1.29 -11.79
C ALA A 230 -4.87 -1.22 -12.39
N GLY A 231 -5.57 -2.37 -12.44
CA GLY A 231 -6.98 -2.46 -12.84
C GLY A 231 -7.98 -2.29 -11.70
N THR A 232 -7.49 -2.13 -10.46
CA THR A 232 -8.33 -1.90 -9.28
C THR A 232 -8.42 -0.40 -9.01
N ALA A 233 -9.51 0.07 -8.41
CA ALA A 233 -9.62 1.47 -7.97
C ALA A 233 -8.70 1.80 -6.75
N SER A 234 -7.65 1.01 -6.50
CA SER A 234 -6.81 1.11 -5.29
C SER A 234 -5.62 2.06 -5.44
N ALA A 235 -5.75 3.26 -4.87
CA ALA A 235 -4.67 4.25 -4.75
C ALA A 235 -3.40 3.78 -3.98
N ALA A 236 -3.51 3.01 -2.90
CA ALA A 236 -2.34 2.54 -2.12
C ALA A 236 -1.52 1.52 -2.86
N ALA A 237 -2.02 0.87 -3.91
CA ALA A 237 -1.13 0.00 -4.65
C ALA A 237 0.03 0.75 -5.29
N ALA A 238 -0.23 1.97 -5.78
CA ALA A 238 0.81 2.83 -6.31
C ALA A 238 1.71 3.42 -5.19
N GLN A 239 1.12 3.73 -4.04
CA GLN A 239 1.75 4.49 -2.95
C GLN A 239 2.29 3.64 -1.78
N ALA A 240 2.00 2.34 -1.76
CA ALA A 240 2.42 1.43 -0.69
C ALA A 240 3.95 1.47 -0.55
N LEU A 241 4.40 1.50 0.71
CA LEU A 241 5.81 1.31 1.04
C LEU A 241 6.28 -0.01 0.43
N ALA A 242 7.55 -0.06 0.01
CA ALA A 242 8.10 -1.25 -0.64
C ALA A 242 7.87 -2.53 0.17
N GLN A 243 7.96 -2.46 1.50
CA GLN A 243 7.71 -3.61 2.38
C GLN A 243 6.23 -4.04 2.38
N GLU A 244 5.30 -3.10 2.40
CA GLU A 244 3.85 -3.38 2.40
C GLU A 244 3.40 -3.98 1.07
N ALA A 245 3.88 -3.43 -0.04
CA ALA A 245 3.59 -3.95 -1.38
C ALA A 245 4.19 -5.34 -1.60
N GLU A 246 5.41 -5.59 -1.09
CA GLU A 246 6.05 -6.91 -1.08
C GLU A 246 5.22 -7.92 -0.29
N ASP A 247 4.83 -7.59 0.94
CA ASP A 247 4.04 -8.49 1.80
C ASP A 247 2.65 -8.77 1.22
N TRP A 248 2.02 -7.78 0.58
CA TRP A 248 0.75 -7.96 -0.10
C TRP A 248 0.84 -8.84 -1.34
N ALA A 249 1.88 -8.68 -2.17
CA ALA A 249 2.09 -9.55 -3.33
C ALA A 249 2.21 -11.01 -2.90
N LEU A 250 2.95 -11.28 -1.81
CA LEU A 250 3.07 -12.62 -1.24
C LEU A 250 1.74 -13.14 -0.69
N ALA A 251 0.93 -12.28 -0.04
CA ALA A 251 -0.41 -12.65 0.40
C ALA A 251 -1.33 -12.97 -0.80
N TRP A 252 -1.20 -12.23 -1.91
CA TRP A 252 -1.97 -12.48 -3.14
C TRP A 252 -1.62 -13.81 -3.78
N LEU A 253 -0.33 -14.11 -3.87
CA LEU A 253 0.16 -15.41 -4.38
C LEU A 253 -0.29 -16.58 -3.48
N ASN A 254 -0.50 -16.36 -2.19
CA ASN A 254 -1.05 -17.40 -1.31
C ASN A 254 -2.57 -17.58 -1.44
N ALA A 255 -3.29 -16.53 -1.85
CA ALA A 255 -4.73 -16.55 -2.02
C ALA A 255 -5.20 -17.17 -3.36
N HIS A 256 -4.30 -17.29 -4.33
CA HIS A 256 -4.58 -17.82 -5.67
C HIS A 256 -3.60 -18.95 -5.98
N SER A 257 -4.00 -19.92 -6.81
CA SER A 257 -3.15 -21.08 -7.11
C SER A 257 -2.71 -21.19 -8.58
N ARG A 258 -3.38 -20.48 -9.50
CA ARG A 258 -3.13 -20.54 -10.94
C ARG A 258 -2.14 -19.48 -11.41
N TRP A 259 -0.94 -19.46 -10.83
CA TRP A 259 0.09 -18.50 -11.22
C TRP A 259 1.46 -19.17 -11.38
N LEU A 260 2.30 -18.53 -12.20
CA LEU A 260 3.71 -18.88 -12.41
C LEU A 260 4.59 -17.67 -12.07
N LEU A 261 5.48 -17.85 -11.09
CA LEU A 261 6.49 -16.87 -10.71
C LEU A 261 7.85 -17.32 -11.24
N VAL A 262 8.53 -16.46 -12.00
CA VAL A 262 9.87 -16.74 -12.53
C VAL A 262 10.90 -15.84 -11.85
N PHE A 263 11.77 -16.46 -11.04
CA PHE A 263 12.99 -15.84 -10.52
C PHE A 263 14.15 -16.14 -11.48
N ASP A 264 14.41 -15.23 -12.40
CA ASP A 264 15.51 -15.39 -13.33
C ASP A 264 16.83 -14.92 -12.68
N ASN A 265 17.92 -15.59 -13.04
CA ASN A 265 19.28 -15.15 -12.73
C ASN A 265 19.63 -15.13 -11.24
N VAL A 266 19.11 -16.07 -10.45
CA VAL A 266 19.46 -16.18 -9.04
C VAL A 266 20.93 -16.54 -8.87
N GLU A 267 21.70 -15.63 -8.26
CA GLU A 267 23.12 -15.84 -7.96
C GLU A 267 23.35 -16.65 -6.69
N GLU A 268 22.54 -16.43 -5.65
CA GLU A 268 22.60 -17.13 -4.36
C GLU A 268 21.18 -17.53 -3.94
N ALA A 269 20.99 -18.79 -3.50
CA ALA A 269 19.67 -19.24 -3.06
C ALA A 269 19.08 -18.39 -1.92
N ALA A 270 19.92 -17.80 -1.07
CA ALA A 270 19.52 -16.89 0.00
C ALA A 270 18.73 -15.66 -0.49
N HIS A 271 18.86 -15.26 -1.76
CA HIS A 271 18.09 -14.15 -2.33
C HIS A 271 16.59 -14.47 -2.48
N VAL A 272 16.24 -15.75 -2.65
CA VAL A 272 14.85 -16.17 -2.90
C VAL A 272 14.27 -17.06 -1.80
N GLN A 273 15.11 -17.77 -1.03
CA GLN A 273 14.67 -18.63 0.07
C GLN A 273 13.68 -17.98 1.06
N PRO A 274 13.85 -16.71 1.48
CA PRO A 274 12.90 -16.04 2.36
C PRO A 274 11.47 -15.98 1.81
N TYR A 275 11.31 -16.07 0.48
CA TYR A 275 10.01 -16.04 -0.20
C TYR A 275 9.46 -17.44 -0.43
N LEU A 276 10.29 -18.40 -0.83
CA LEU A 276 9.86 -19.78 -1.07
C LEU A 276 9.22 -20.41 0.16
N GLY A 277 9.77 -20.16 1.35
CA GLY A 277 9.19 -20.65 2.62
C GLY A 277 7.88 -20.00 3.03
N ARG A 278 7.45 -18.93 2.35
CA ARG A 278 6.22 -18.17 2.65
C ARG A 278 5.09 -18.46 1.65
N LEU A 279 5.34 -19.21 0.58
CA LEU A 279 4.38 -19.49 -0.49
C LEU A 279 3.81 -20.91 -0.36
N ASN A 280 2.48 -21.02 -0.48
CA ASN A 280 1.74 -22.26 -0.22
C ASN A 280 1.12 -22.90 -1.46
N THR A 281 0.95 -22.15 -2.56
CA THR A 281 0.37 -22.65 -3.82
C THR A 281 1.14 -22.11 -5.02
N GLY A 282 0.71 -22.44 -6.24
CA GLY A 282 1.29 -21.92 -7.48
C GLY A 282 2.61 -22.56 -7.88
N HIS A 283 3.13 -22.13 -9.04
CA HIS A 283 4.35 -22.67 -9.63
C HIS A 283 5.46 -21.63 -9.58
N VAL A 284 6.64 -22.05 -9.15
CA VAL A 284 7.85 -21.21 -9.12
C VAL A 284 8.92 -21.83 -10.00
N LEU A 285 9.46 -21.02 -10.92
CA LEU A 285 10.61 -21.38 -11.73
C LEU A 285 11.78 -20.50 -11.38
N ILE A 286 12.91 -21.13 -11.10
CA ILE A 286 14.16 -20.46 -10.75
C ILE A 286 15.19 -20.75 -11.83
N THR A 287 15.90 -19.75 -12.32
CA THR A 287 17.12 -19.99 -13.11
C THR A 287 18.35 -19.62 -12.30
N SER A 288 19.35 -20.51 -12.26
CA SER A 288 20.60 -20.24 -11.53
C SER A 288 21.82 -20.86 -12.22
N ARG A 289 23.01 -20.36 -11.88
CA ARG A 289 24.28 -20.96 -12.32
C ARG A 289 24.81 -22.01 -11.35
N ARG A 290 24.32 -22.03 -10.11
CA ARG A 290 24.85 -22.86 -9.02
C ARG A 290 23.88 -24.01 -8.77
N SER A 291 24.30 -25.25 -8.97
CA SER A 291 23.45 -26.43 -8.80
C SER A 291 23.33 -26.88 -7.33
N THR A 292 24.32 -26.57 -6.50
CA THR A 292 24.45 -27.09 -5.13
C THR A 292 23.59 -26.40 -4.08
N GLU A 293 22.89 -25.32 -4.43
CA GLU A 293 22.15 -24.48 -3.47
C GLU A 293 20.64 -24.76 -3.49
N TRP A 294 20.18 -25.67 -4.34
CA TRP A 294 18.75 -25.92 -4.61
C TRP A 294 18.26 -27.28 -4.10
N THR A 295 18.98 -27.88 -3.14
CA THR A 295 18.60 -29.19 -2.56
C THR A 295 17.21 -29.18 -1.94
N ASP A 296 16.74 -28.01 -1.48
CA ASP A 296 15.43 -27.83 -0.84
C ASP A 296 14.35 -27.34 -1.82
N ALA A 297 14.73 -26.97 -3.06
CA ALA A 297 13.83 -26.45 -4.09
C ALA A 297 13.45 -27.54 -5.11
N GLY A 298 12.62 -28.49 -4.68
CA GLY A 298 11.98 -29.49 -5.55
C GLY A 298 12.94 -30.26 -6.47
N THR A 299 12.56 -30.43 -7.73
CA THR A 299 13.39 -31.10 -8.76
C THR A 299 14.31 -30.08 -9.43
N VAL A 300 15.61 -30.38 -9.43
CA VAL A 300 16.61 -29.59 -10.13
C VAL A 300 16.73 -30.10 -11.57
N VAL A 301 16.31 -29.29 -12.54
CA VAL A 301 16.51 -29.56 -13.97
C VAL A 301 17.88 -29.03 -14.38
N GLN A 302 18.86 -29.93 -14.39
CA GLN A 302 20.22 -29.61 -14.83
C GLN A 302 20.27 -29.49 -16.36
N LEU A 303 20.64 -28.31 -16.85
CA LEU A 303 20.99 -28.10 -18.25
C LEU A 303 22.48 -28.30 -18.43
N GLU A 304 22.79 -29.38 -19.13
CA GLU A 304 24.12 -29.66 -19.64
C GLU A 304 24.32 -29.00 -21.00
N VAL A 305 25.54 -29.07 -21.53
CA VAL A 305 25.81 -28.69 -22.92
C VAL A 305 24.97 -29.53 -23.88
N LEU A 306 24.71 -29.01 -25.08
CA LEU A 306 23.91 -29.76 -26.05
C LEU A 306 24.65 -31.04 -26.43
N GLU A 307 23.89 -32.14 -26.56
CA GLU A 307 24.43 -33.36 -27.13
C GLU A 307 25.01 -33.10 -28.51
N HIS A 308 26.01 -33.88 -28.88
CA HIS A 308 26.80 -33.65 -30.08
C HIS A 308 25.96 -33.51 -31.35
N SER A 309 25.02 -34.43 -31.59
CA SER A 309 24.09 -34.41 -32.73
C SER A 309 23.19 -33.16 -32.74
N THR A 310 22.76 -32.71 -31.56
CA THR A 310 21.94 -31.52 -31.38
C THR A 310 22.74 -30.24 -31.65
N ALA A 311 23.98 -30.17 -31.17
CA ALA A 311 24.88 -29.06 -31.41
C ALA A 311 25.16 -28.88 -32.91
N VAL A 312 25.37 -29.99 -33.63
CA VAL A 312 25.53 -30.01 -35.09
C VAL A 312 24.25 -29.54 -35.80
N THR A 313 23.08 -29.99 -35.35
CA THR A 313 21.79 -29.54 -35.88
C THR A 313 21.61 -28.03 -35.68
N MET A 314 21.95 -27.51 -34.50
CA MET A 314 21.89 -26.07 -34.22
C MET A 314 22.85 -25.26 -35.11
N LEU A 315 24.06 -25.75 -35.34
CA LEU A 315 24.99 -25.14 -36.30
C LEU A 315 24.39 -25.10 -37.70
N ARG A 316 23.74 -26.19 -38.14
CA ARG A 316 23.10 -26.27 -39.46
C ARG A 316 22.02 -25.22 -39.62
N GLU A 317 21.13 -25.12 -38.65
CA GLU A 317 20.05 -24.13 -38.63
C GLU A 317 20.58 -22.70 -38.58
N THR A 318 21.67 -22.46 -37.84
CA THR A 318 22.26 -21.12 -37.74
C THR A 318 23.06 -20.72 -38.99
N ILE A 319 23.72 -21.67 -39.65
CA ILE A 319 24.50 -21.43 -40.89
C ILE A 319 23.57 -21.25 -42.10
N GLY A 320 22.44 -21.97 -42.13
CA GLY A 320 21.51 -21.99 -43.25
C GLY A 320 21.97 -22.86 -44.43
N GLU A 321 21.19 -22.86 -45.52
CA GLU A 321 21.40 -23.76 -46.67
C GLU A 321 22.55 -23.37 -47.62
N ALA A 322 23.18 -22.20 -47.41
CA ALA A 322 24.08 -21.59 -48.41
C ALA A 322 25.53 -22.13 -48.40
N ALA A 323 25.94 -22.89 -47.39
CA ALA A 323 27.31 -23.38 -47.24
C ALA A 323 27.45 -24.86 -47.64
N ALA A 324 28.58 -25.24 -48.24
CA ALA A 324 28.92 -26.64 -48.46
C ALA A 324 29.01 -27.35 -47.09
N TRP A 325 28.04 -28.22 -46.80
CA TRP A 325 27.92 -28.88 -45.51
C TRP A 325 28.80 -30.12 -45.46
N ASP A 326 29.82 -30.10 -44.60
CA ASP A 326 30.61 -31.27 -44.24
C ASP A 326 30.24 -31.71 -42.82
N GLN A 327 29.63 -32.90 -42.74
CA GLN A 327 29.15 -33.46 -41.48
C GLN A 327 30.30 -33.71 -40.49
N THR A 328 31.46 -34.17 -40.95
CA THR A 328 32.62 -34.50 -40.10
C THR A 328 33.21 -33.24 -39.49
N LEU A 329 33.34 -32.17 -40.28
CA LEU A 329 33.84 -30.89 -39.79
C LEU A 329 32.84 -30.17 -38.88
N ALA A 330 31.53 -30.32 -39.13
CA ALA A 330 30.50 -29.78 -38.26
C ALA A 330 30.53 -30.46 -36.88
N GLU A 331 30.74 -31.78 -36.86
CA GLU A 331 30.97 -32.56 -35.65
C GLU A 331 32.23 -32.09 -34.92
N GLU A 332 33.37 -31.96 -35.60
CA GLU A 332 34.59 -31.42 -34.99
C GLU A 332 34.38 -30.03 -34.37
N LEU A 333 33.69 -29.13 -35.07
CA LEU A 333 33.41 -27.78 -34.59
C LEU A 333 32.46 -27.78 -33.39
N ALA A 334 31.40 -28.58 -33.42
CA ALA A 334 30.49 -28.74 -32.29
C ALA A 334 31.22 -29.26 -31.04
N LYS A 335 32.18 -30.17 -31.23
CA LYS A 335 33.04 -30.68 -30.15
C LYS A 335 33.98 -29.61 -29.61
N GLU A 336 34.63 -28.84 -30.48
CA GLU A 336 35.52 -27.75 -30.05
C GLU A 336 34.77 -26.68 -29.25
N LEU A 337 33.51 -26.40 -29.62
CA LEU A 337 32.61 -25.44 -28.96
C LEU A 337 31.94 -25.99 -27.68
N ASP A 338 32.24 -27.23 -27.33
CA ASP A 338 31.71 -27.95 -26.16
C ASP A 338 30.18 -27.88 -26.06
N GLY A 339 29.48 -27.90 -27.21
CA GLY A 339 28.02 -27.92 -27.27
C GLY A 339 27.27 -26.72 -26.65
N LEU A 340 27.93 -25.58 -26.38
CA LEU A 340 27.25 -24.42 -25.76
C LEU A 340 26.35 -23.68 -26.78
N PRO A 341 25.03 -23.56 -26.55
CA PRO A 341 24.10 -22.93 -27.51
C PRO A 341 24.50 -21.51 -27.94
N LEU A 342 24.92 -20.66 -27.00
CA LEU A 342 25.32 -19.30 -27.32
C LEU A 342 26.58 -19.26 -28.22
N ALA A 343 27.55 -20.15 -27.98
CA ALA A 343 28.74 -20.23 -28.82
C ALA A 343 28.40 -20.69 -30.24
N LEU A 344 27.58 -21.76 -30.35
CA LEU A 344 27.11 -22.30 -31.62
C LEU A 344 26.37 -21.24 -32.45
N ARG A 345 25.53 -20.40 -31.80
CA ARG A 345 24.83 -19.29 -32.48
C ARG A 345 25.77 -18.21 -33.01
N HIS A 346 26.81 -17.85 -32.28
CA HIS A 346 27.78 -16.85 -32.74
C HIS A 346 28.64 -17.40 -33.88
N VAL A 347 29.10 -18.64 -33.75
CA VAL A 347 29.92 -19.30 -34.78
C VAL A 347 29.11 -19.52 -36.06
N GLY A 348 27.90 -20.05 -35.95
CA GLY A 348 27.03 -20.25 -37.11
C GLY A 348 26.73 -18.94 -37.83
N ALA A 349 26.42 -17.87 -37.08
CA ALA A 349 26.20 -16.55 -37.66
C ALA A 349 27.46 -15.98 -38.34
N TYR A 350 28.64 -16.20 -37.77
CA TYR A 350 29.90 -15.80 -38.39
C TYR A 350 30.11 -16.50 -39.74
N ILE A 351 29.91 -17.82 -39.78
CA ILE A 351 30.09 -18.61 -41.01
C ILE A 351 29.06 -18.19 -42.06
N ALA A 352 27.79 -18.01 -41.68
CA ALA A 352 26.73 -17.54 -42.58
C ALA A 352 26.99 -16.14 -43.14
N THR A 353 27.58 -15.24 -42.33
CA THR A 353 27.74 -13.83 -42.70
C THR A 353 29.02 -13.56 -43.48
N VAL A 354 30.11 -14.31 -43.25
CA VAL A 354 31.40 -14.03 -43.89
C VAL A 354 31.50 -14.73 -45.26
N PRO A 355 31.63 -13.99 -46.37
CA PRO A 355 31.71 -14.59 -47.70
C PRO A 355 32.89 -15.57 -47.83
N GLY A 356 32.63 -16.76 -48.38
CA GLY A 356 33.64 -17.80 -48.57
C GLY A 356 34.22 -18.37 -47.26
N MET A 357 33.51 -18.19 -46.14
CA MET A 357 33.79 -18.89 -44.90
C MET A 357 33.11 -20.27 -44.93
N ASP A 358 33.86 -21.29 -44.53
CA ASP A 358 33.36 -22.66 -44.37
C ASP A 358 33.80 -23.22 -43.02
N LEU A 359 33.32 -24.43 -42.70
CA LEU A 359 33.64 -25.12 -41.46
C LEU A 359 35.15 -25.32 -41.28
N THR A 360 35.85 -25.73 -42.36
CA THR A 360 37.30 -25.96 -42.37
C THR A 360 38.10 -24.71 -41.96
N ARG A 361 37.76 -23.59 -42.58
CA ARG A 361 38.46 -22.32 -42.39
C ARG A 361 38.17 -21.75 -41.01
N TYR A 362 36.92 -21.84 -40.55
CA TYR A 362 36.55 -21.36 -39.22
C TYR A 362 37.23 -22.17 -38.11
N LEU A 363 37.22 -23.52 -38.20
CA LEU A 363 37.92 -24.39 -37.25
C LEU A 363 39.40 -24.02 -37.11
N ARG A 364 40.07 -23.73 -38.24
CA ARG A 364 41.47 -23.29 -38.23
C ARG A 364 41.64 -21.97 -37.50
N LEU A 365 40.78 -20.97 -37.78
CA LEU A 365 40.82 -19.67 -37.12
C LEU A 365 40.60 -19.83 -35.60
N LEU A 366 39.60 -20.61 -35.21
CA LEU A 366 39.27 -20.87 -33.81
C LEU A 366 40.46 -21.47 -33.07
N ARG A 367 41.11 -22.51 -33.62
CA ARG A 367 42.29 -23.17 -33.03
C ARG A 367 43.51 -22.25 -32.90
N THR A 368 43.63 -21.23 -33.75
CA THR A 368 44.74 -20.25 -33.71
C THR A 368 44.40 -18.96 -32.95
N ALA A 369 43.14 -18.76 -32.55
CA ALA A 369 42.71 -17.53 -31.90
C ALA A 369 43.36 -17.36 -30.52
N PRO A 370 43.80 -16.14 -30.16
CA PRO A 370 44.39 -15.87 -28.86
C PRO A 370 43.38 -16.11 -27.75
N VAL A 371 43.86 -16.64 -26.62
CA VAL A 371 43.05 -16.80 -25.41
C VAL A 371 42.79 -15.41 -24.82
N SER A 372 41.54 -15.14 -24.42
CA SER A 372 41.17 -13.87 -23.77
C SER A 372 42.03 -13.65 -22.52
N ALA A 373 42.43 -12.38 -22.29
CA ALA A 373 43.31 -11.98 -21.19
C ALA A 373 42.74 -12.30 -19.79
N GLY A 374 41.44 -12.62 -19.68
CA GLY A 374 40.76 -12.99 -18.43
C GLY A 374 40.75 -14.48 -18.09
N GLY A 375 41.41 -15.33 -18.90
CA GLY A 375 41.68 -16.76 -18.70
C GLY A 375 40.84 -17.49 -17.64
N ARG A 376 39.58 -17.80 -17.95
CA ARG A 376 38.79 -18.79 -17.18
C ARG A 376 38.86 -20.12 -17.92
N PRO A 377 39.41 -21.20 -17.32
CA PRO A 377 39.53 -22.49 -17.99
C PRO A 377 38.15 -23.09 -18.33
N GLY A 378 38.08 -23.88 -19.41
CA GLY A 378 36.89 -24.64 -19.82
C GLY A 378 35.99 -23.90 -20.83
N VAL A 379 34.68 -24.19 -20.82
CA VAL A 379 33.68 -23.71 -21.78
C VAL A 379 33.73 -22.19 -22.06
N LEU A 380 34.05 -21.38 -21.04
CA LEU A 380 34.13 -19.92 -21.17
C LEU A 380 35.31 -19.45 -22.01
N GLU A 381 36.39 -20.23 -22.09
CA GLU A 381 37.56 -19.92 -22.91
C GLU A 381 37.22 -19.97 -24.40
N VAL A 382 36.50 -21.01 -24.82
CA VAL A 382 36.10 -21.19 -26.22
C VAL A 382 35.10 -20.12 -26.65
N VAL A 383 34.15 -19.77 -25.77
CA VAL A 383 33.26 -18.62 -25.99
C VAL A 383 34.06 -17.34 -26.17
N GLY A 384 35.04 -17.08 -25.30
CA GLY A 384 35.92 -15.92 -25.40
C GLY A 384 36.70 -15.87 -26.72
N ARG A 385 37.22 -17.00 -27.21
CA ARG A 385 37.95 -17.11 -28.49
C ARG A 385 37.02 -16.84 -29.68
N SER A 386 35.85 -17.47 -29.72
CA SER A 386 34.86 -17.25 -30.79
C SER A 386 34.36 -15.81 -30.84
N LEU A 387 34.13 -15.19 -29.67
CA LEU A 387 33.75 -13.78 -29.56
C LEU A 387 34.89 -12.86 -29.99
N THR A 388 36.13 -13.13 -29.59
CA THR A 388 37.31 -12.36 -30.02
C THR A 388 37.45 -12.37 -31.54
N LEU A 389 37.32 -13.52 -32.18
CA LEU A 389 37.34 -13.64 -33.65
C LEU A 389 36.23 -12.80 -34.29
N THR A 390 35.03 -12.88 -33.74
CA THR A 390 33.86 -12.18 -34.28
C THR A 390 34.00 -10.67 -34.10
N ILE A 391 34.40 -10.20 -32.92
CA ILE A 391 34.65 -8.77 -32.62
C ILE A 391 35.79 -8.25 -33.51
N THR A 392 36.86 -9.02 -33.73
CA THR A 392 37.94 -8.63 -34.64
C THR A 392 37.42 -8.44 -36.06
N ARG A 393 36.57 -9.36 -36.54
CA ARG A 393 35.95 -9.24 -37.86
C ARG A 393 34.97 -8.07 -37.96
N ILE A 394 34.11 -7.88 -36.97
CA ILE A 394 33.20 -6.74 -36.89
C ILE A 394 34.00 -5.44 -36.93
N THR A 395 35.11 -5.35 -36.20
CA THR A 395 35.98 -4.16 -36.19
C THR A 395 36.55 -3.85 -37.58
N GLN A 396 36.89 -4.87 -38.36
CA GLN A 396 37.38 -4.69 -39.74
C GLN A 396 36.29 -4.21 -40.70
N ILE A 397 35.04 -4.67 -40.52
CA ILE A 397 33.92 -4.32 -41.40
C ILE A 397 33.35 -2.94 -41.03
N ASN A 398 33.10 -2.74 -39.74
CA ASN A 398 32.45 -1.56 -39.21
C ASN A 398 33.03 -1.24 -37.80
N PRO A 399 34.05 -0.36 -37.72
CA PRO A 399 34.64 0.04 -36.43
C PRO A 399 33.62 0.70 -35.48
N LEU A 400 32.57 1.33 -36.01
CA LEU A 400 31.50 1.92 -35.21
C LEU A 400 30.68 0.84 -34.50
N ALA A 401 30.41 -0.30 -35.15
CA ALA A 401 29.74 -1.44 -34.51
C ALA A 401 30.49 -1.92 -33.26
N THR A 402 31.82 -1.98 -33.30
CA THR A 402 32.62 -2.31 -32.11
C THR A 402 32.53 -1.23 -31.02
N LYS A 403 32.52 0.07 -31.39
CA LYS A 403 32.29 1.15 -30.41
C LYS A 403 30.93 1.00 -29.73
N MET A 404 29.87 0.70 -30.50
CA MET A 404 28.52 0.49 -29.98
C MET A 404 28.47 -0.75 -29.08
N LEU A 405 29.12 -1.84 -29.46
CA LEU A 405 29.22 -3.06 -28.67
C LEU A 405 29.83 -2.79 -27.28
N HIS A 406 30.88 -1.97 -27.22
CA HIS A 406 31.47 -1.52 -25.96
C HIS A 406 30.52 -0.66 -25.11
N LEU A 407 29.73 0.24 -25.74
CA LEU A 407 28.73 1.06 -25.03
C LEU A 407 27.59 0.20 -24.47
N LEU A 408 27.03 -0.69 -25.29
CA LEU A 408 26.00 -1.64 -24.91
C LEU A 408 26.45 -2.59 -23.81
N ALA A 409 27.73 -2.94 -23.80
CA ALA A 409 28.31 -3.68 -22.70
C ALA A 409 28.30 -2.90 -21.39
N CYS A 410 28.16 -1.58 -21.34
CA CYS A 410 28.08 -0.81 -20.09
C CYS A 410 26.67 -0.67 -19.51
N TYR A 411 25.63 -0.81 -20.34
CA TYR A 411 24.25 -0.68 -19.90
C TYR A 411 23.74 -1.93 -19.18
N ALA A 412 22.60 -1.76 -18.53
CA ALA A 412 21.84 -2.83 -17.93
C ALA A 412 21.30 -3.81 -19.02
N PRO A 413 21.11 -5.11 -18.73
CA PRO A 413 20.79 -6.14 -19.72
C PRO A 413 19.33 -6.12 -20.22
N GLU A 414 18.62 -5.00 -20.08
CA GLU A 414 17.26 -4.75 -20.58
C GLU A 414 17.28 -4.09 -21.98
N GLN A 415 16.09 -3.84 -22.52
CA GLN A 415 15.90 -3.21 -23.82
C GLN A 415 16.31 -1.73 -23.78
N LEU A 416 17.34 -1.37 -24.54
CA LEU A 416 17.77 0.01 -24.74
C LEU A 416 17.12 0.60 -26.00
N PRO A 417 16.43 1.75 -25.91
CA PRO A 417 15.96 2.48 -27.09
C PRO A 417 17.12 2.86 -28.03
N CYS A 418 16.98 2.59 -29.33
CA CYS A 418 17.94 2.92 -30.37
C CYS A 418 18.26 4.43 -30.42
N GLN A 419 17.30 5.28 -30.02
CA GLN A 419 17.45 6.73 -29.91
C GLN A 419 18.67 7.14 -29.05
N VAL A 420 19.00 6.37 -28.01
CA VAL A 420 20.20 6.62 -27.20
C VAL A 420 21.48 6.49 -28.03
N LEU A 421 21.51 5.52 -28.95
CA LEU A 421 22.66 5.27 -29.82
C LEU A 421 22.73 6.24 -30.99
N TYR A 422 21.59 6.78 -31.43
CA TYR A 422 21.55 7.86 -32.42
C TYR A 422 22.11 9.19 -31.88
N GLY A 423 22.17 9.36 -30.55
CA GLY A 423 22.84 10.49 -29.89
C GLY A 423 24.38 10.49 -29.95
N MET A 424 25.00 9.52 -30.64
CA MET A 424 26.46 9.46 -30.77
C MET A 424 27.00 10.60 -31.65
N GLN A 425 27.77 11.52 -31.04
CA GLN A 425 28.36 12.67 -31.76
C GLN A 425 29.29 12.28 -32.93
N ASP A 426 29.94 11.11 -32.85
CA ASP A 426 30.90 10.65 -33.85
C ASP A 426 30.26 9.88 -35.03
N ALA A 427 28.92 9.80 -35.12
CA ALA A 427 28.22 8.99 -36.13
C ALA A 427 26.85 9.57 -36.50
N ASN A 428 26.47 9.48 -37.78
CA ASN A 428 25.11 9.80 -38.21
C ASN A 428 24.18 8.59 -38.05
N GLU A 429 22.86 8.83 -38.11
CA GLU A 429 21.85 7.78 -37.90
C GLU A 429 21.99 6.61 -38.87
N VAL A 430 22.36 6.86 -40.12
CA VAL A 430 22.58 5.82 -41.14
C VAL A 430 23.74 4.91 -40.74
N ALA A 431 24.86 5.47 -40.28
CA ALA A 431 26.01 4.70 -39.83
C ALA A 431 25.69 3.89 -38.57
N VAL A 432 24.89 4.44 -37.64
CA VAL A 432 24.42 3.73 -36.45
C VAL A 432 23.48 2.58 -36.85
N ALA A 433 22.53 2.82 -37.75
CA ALA A 433 21.62 1.78 -38.24
C ALA A 433 22.37 0.63 -38.94
N GLU A 434 23.38 0.96 -39.75
CA GLU A 434 24.24 -0.04 -40.40
C GLU A 434 25.09 -0.81 -39.38
N ALA A 435 25.62 -0.12 -38.37
CA ALA A 435 26.34 -0.77 -37.28
C ALA A 435 25.43 -1.73 -36.48
N LEU A 436 24.19 -1.33 -36.18
CA LEU A 436 23.20 -2.21 -35.56
C LEU A 436 22.89 -3.42 -36.43
N ARG A 437 22.73 -3.23 -37.75
CA ARG A 437 22.51 -4.32 -38.71
C ARG A 437 23.66 -5.32 -38.69
N VAL A 438 24.91 -4.85 -38.68
CA VAL A 438 26.11 -5.69 -38.55
C VAL A 438 26.11 -6.44 -37.21
N LEU A 439 25.82 -5.78 -36.08
CA LEU A 439 25.78 -6.46 -34.78
C LEU A 439 24.68 -7.54 -34.73
N THR A 440 23.52 -7.28 -35.33
CA THR A 440 22.43 -8.26 -35.43
C THR A 440 22.81 -9.44 -36.32
N SER A 441 23.48 -9.23 -37.47
CA SER A 441 23.87 -10.33 -38.37
C SER A 441 24.84 -11.31 -37.73
N TYR A 442 25.69 -10.84 -36.80
CA TYR A 442 26.59 -11.69 -36.02
C TYR A 442 25.98 -12.20 -34.70
N ASN A 443 24.68 -12.02 -34.47
CA ASN A 443 23.97 -12.38 -33.24
C ASN A 443 24.57 -11.76 -31.95
N MET A 444 25.24 -10.60 -32.05
CA MET A 444 25.79 -9.90 -30.88
C MET A 444 24.72 -9.16 -30.07
N ILE A 445 23.63 -8.77 -30.73
CA ILE A 445 22.48 -8.09 -30.16
C ILE A 445 21.20 -8.67 -30.77
N SER A 446 20.08 -8.57 -30.03
CA SER A 446 18.74 -8.79 -30.58
C SER A 446 17.99 -7.46 -30.69
N ARG A 447 17.05 -7.37 -31.64
CA ARG A 447 16.19 -6.19 -31.85
C ARG A 447 14.76 -6.50 -31.45
N SER A 448 14.06 -5.50 -30.89
CA SER A 448 12.61 -5.54 -30.68
C SER A 448 11.85 -5.72 -32.02
N ALA A 449 10.60 -6.17 -31.96
CA ALA A 449 9.77 -6.40 -33.16
C ALA A 449 9.61 -5.14 -34.01
N ASP A 450 9.49 -3.99 -33.35
CA ASP A 450 9.31 -2.68 -33.99
C ASP A 450 10.65 -2.07 -34.44
N GLY A 451 11.77 -2.72 -34.08
CA GLY A 451 13.13 -2.30 -34.45
C GLY A 451 13.72 -1.18 -33.60
N ASP A 452 12.93 -0.58 -32.70
CA ASP A 452 13.28 0.64 -31.96
C ASP A 452 14.07 0.43 -30.68
N ALA A 453 14.19 -0.81 -30.21
CA ALA A 453 15.04 -1.17 -29.08
C ALA A 453 15.99 -2.33 -29.37
N VAL A 454 17.12 -2.35 -28.66
CA VAL A 454 18.16 -3.37 -28.74
C VAL A 454 18.44 -3.96 -27.38
N ILE A 455 18.82 -5.25 -27.36
CA ILE A 455 19.23 -5.95 -26.15
C ILE A 455 20.51 -6.75 -26.42
N MET A 456 21.44 -6.70 -25.46
CA MET A 456 22.70 -7.46 -25.50
C MET A 456 22.69 -8.54 -24.43
N HIS A 457 23.08 -9.76 -24.80
CA HIS A 457 23.12 -10.88 -23.88
C HIS A 457 24.18 -10.68 -22.78
N ARG A 458 23.82 -10.92 -21.50
CA ARG A 458 24.70 -10.67 -20.33
C ARG A 458 26.07 -11.36 -20.42
N LEU A 459 26.16 -12.56 -20.98
CA LEU A 459 27.45 -13.24 -21.20
C LEU A 459 28.34 -12.50 -22.22
N VAL A 460 27.75 -11.93 -23.27
CA VAL A 460 28.48 -11.12 -24.26
C VAL A 460 28.99 -9.84 -23.59
N GLN A 461 28.12 -9.15 -22.82
CA GLN A 461 28.54 -7.99 -22.02
C GLN A 461 29.69 -8.34 -21.06
N ALA A 462 29.62 -9.49 -20.38
CA ALA A 462 30.64 -9.92 -19.42
C ALA A 462 32.00 -10.19 -20.08
N VAL A 463 32.03 -10.88 -21.22
CA VAL A 463 33.28 -11.15 -21.97
C VAL A 463 33.91 -9.84 -22.43
N ILE A 464 33.12 -8.96 -23.05
CA ILE A 464 33.58 -7.63 -23.49
C ILE A 464 34.15 -6.82 -22.32
N ARG A 465 33.44 -6.76 -21.19
CA ARG A 465 33.90 -6.04 -19.99
C ARG A 465 35.23 -6.57 -19.45
N THR A 466 35.47 -7.88 -19.60
CA THR A 466 36.68 -8.55 -19.09
C THR A 466 37.88 -8.25 -19.97
N ASP A 467 37.69 -8.20 -21.29
CA ASP A 467 38.74 -7.90 -22.27
C ASP A 467 39.16 -6.42 -22.26
N LEU A 468 38.32 -5.53 -21.74
CA LEU A 468 38.64 -4.10 -21.63
C LEU A 468 39.56 -3.81 -20.43
N SER A 469 40.67 -3.11 -20.72
CA SER A 469 41.54 -2.57 -19.67
C SER A 469 40.78 -1.61 -18.74
N LYS A 470 41.27 -1.43 -17.50
CA LYS A 470 40.65 -0.51 -16.52
C LYS A 470 40.47 0.91 -17.09
N ARG A 471 41.47 1.40 -17.84
CA ARG A 471 41.43 2.72 -18.50
C ARG A 471 40.34 2.78 -19.58
N GLN A 472 40.23 1.76 -20.42
CA GLN A 472 39.17 1.68 -21.45
C GLN A 472 37.78 1.60 -20.82
N ARG A 473 37.60 0.76 -19.79
CA ARG A 473 36.31 0.64 -19.07
C ARG A 473 35.83 1.98 -18.54
N THR A 474 36.70 2.75 -17.88
CA THR A 474 36.33 4.08 -17.37
C THR A 474 35.97 5.05 -18.51
N ALA A 475 36.74 5.05 -19.60
CA ALA A 475 36.48 5.93 -20.74
C ALA A 475 35.15 5.60 -21.45
N ILE A 476 34.88 4.30 -21.68
CA ILE A 476 33.65 3.84 -22.31
C ILE A 476 32.46 4.11 -21.39
N ARG A 477 32.57 3.83 -20.08
CA ARG A 477 31.54 4.13 -19.09
C ARG A 477 31.17 5.60 -19.08
N LYS A 478 32.15 6.51 -19.16
CA LYS A 478 31.91 7.96 -19.24
C LYS A 478 31.11 8.34 -20.48
N ARG A 479 31.44 7.76 -21.65
CA ARG A 479 30.70 7.98 -22.90
C ARG A 479 29.28 7.41 -22.84
N ALA A 480 29.12 6.21 -22.30
CA ALA A 480 27.82 5.56 -22.14
C ALA A 480 26.91 6.36 -21.20
N ALA A 481 27.46 6.88 -20.09
CA ALA A 481 26.74 7.77 -19.18
C ALA A 481 26.29 9.06 -19.87
N ALA A 482 27.16 9.70 -20.66
CA ALA A 482 26.83 10.92 -21.40
C ALA A 482 25.68 10.71 -22.41
N LEU A 483 25.60 9.55 -23.06
CA LEU A 483 24.50 9.24 -23.98
C LEU A 483 23.17 9.05 -23.25
N ILE A 484 23.16 8.40 -22.09
CA ILE A 484 21.94 8.27 -21.27
C ILE A 484 21.53 9.64 -20.74
N ASP A 485 22.48 10.42 -20.24
CA ASP A 485 22.24 11.77 -19.73
C ASP A 485 21.61 12.69 -20.79
N ALA A 486 22.11 12.61 -22.03
CA ALA A 486 21.58 13.36 -23.16
C ALA A 486 20.23 12.83 -23.69
N ALA A 487 19.93 11.54 -23.49
CA ALA A 487 18.67 10.94 -23.91
C ALA A 487 17.53 11.17 -22.91
N LEU A 488 17.84 11.53 -21.66
CA LEU A 488 16.83 11.88 -20.66
C LEU A 488 16.15 13.20 -21.05
N PRO A 489 14.81 13.25 -21.12
CA PRO A 489 14.08 14.47 -21.45
C PRO A 489 14.45 15.64 -20.54
N ASP A 490 14.35 16.87 -21.05
CA ASP A 490 14.81 18.05 -20.30
C ASP A 490 13.94 18.40 -19.09
N ASP A 491 12.62 18.22 -19.22
CA ASP A 491 11.68 18.49 -18.14
C ASP A 491 11.20 17.18 -17.49
N PRO A 492 11.75 16.80 -16.32
CA PRO A 492 11.28 15.64 -15.56
C PRO A 492 9.90 15.83 -14.93
N THR A 493 9.38 17.06 -14.86
CA THR A 493 8.07 17.37 -14.28
C THR A 493 6.93 17.28 -15.28
N ASP A 494 7.23 17.32 -16.58
CA ASP A 494 6.25 17.11 -17.64
C ASP A 494 5.84 15.64 -17.75
N SER A 495 4.56 15.37 -17.51
CA SER A 495 3.93 14.05 -17.63
C SER A 495 4.10 13.37 -18.99
N THR A 496 4.24 14.14 -20.09
CA THR A 496 4.40 13.55 -21.43
C THR A 496 5.77 12.88 -21.61
N SER A 497 6.76 13.25 -20.79
CA SER A 497 8.14 12.75 -20.88
C SER A 497 8.37 11.46 -20.08
N TRP A 498 7.46 11.11 -19.18
CA TRP A 498 7.60 10.00 -18.23
C TRP A 498 7.78 8.61 -18.85
N PRO A 499 7.13 8.25 -19.98
CA PRO A 499 7.40 6.97 -20.64
C PRO A 499 8.87 6.81 -21.05
N ALA A 500 9.52 7.89 -21.49
CA ALA A 500 10.94 7.88 -21.83
C ALA A 500 11.82 7.71 -20.57
N TYR A 501 11.50 8.40 -19.47
CA TYR A 501 12.17 8.18 -18.19
C TYR A 501 12.05 6.73 -17.70
N ALA A 502 10.86 6.13 -17.81
CA ALA A 502 10.64 4.74 -17.40
C ALA A 502 11.49 3.74 -18.20
N GLN A 503 11.58 3.91 -19.52
CA GLN A 503 12.42 3.08 -20.39
C GLN A 503 13.92 3.22 -20.09
N LEU A 504 14.38 4.43 -19.76
CA LEU A 504 15.80 4.70 -19.51
C LEU A 504 16.24 4.43 -18.07
N LEU A 505 15.30 4.28 -17.13
CA LEU A 505 15.58 4.11 -15.70
C LEU A 505 16.56 2.95 -15.37
N PRO A 506 16.43 1.72 -15.93
CA PRO A 506 17.37 0.63 -15.64
C PRO A 506 18.81 0.99 -16.05
N HIS A 507 18.96 1.63 -17.21
CA HIS A 507 20.25 2.04 -17.75
C HIS A 507 20.83 3.22 -16.97
N ALA A 508 20.00 4.20 -16.60
CA ALA A 508 20.37 5.33 -15.75
C ALA A 508 20.93 4.85 -14.41
N ARG A 509 20.23 3.92 -13.74
CA ARG A 509 20.70 3.32 -12.47
C ARG A 509 22.02 2.57 -12.62
N ALA A 510 22.24 1.89 -13.76
CA ALA A 510 23.46 1.12 -13.98
C ALA A 510 24.70 2.00 -14.26
N ILE A 511 24.53 3.16 -14.90
CA ILE A 511 25.65 3.94 -15.45
C ILE A 511 25.87 5.30 -14.81
N LEU A 512 24.80 6.01 -14.41
CA LEU A 512 24.86 7.38 -13.92
C LEU A 512 25.36 7.41 -12.47
N THR A 513 26.07 8.49 -12.13
CA THR A 513 26.55 8.71 -10.75
C THR A 513 25.49 9.49 -9.95
N PRO A 514 25.45 9.35 -8.61
CA PRO A 514 24.48 10.06 -7.76
C PRO A 514 24.47 11.58 -7.94
N ARG A 515 25.58 12.18 -8.38
CA ARG A 515 25.75 13.63 -8.57
C ARG A 515 25.63 14.09 -10.03
N SER A 516 25.32 13.20 -10.96
CA SER A 516 25.15 13.57 -12.38
C SER A 516 23.83 14.30 -12.62
N GLY A 517 23.79 15.21 -13.59
CA GLY A 517 22.59 15.96 -13.96
C GLY A 517 21.40 15.05 -14.28
N GLY A 518 21.63 13.98 -15.04
CA GLY A 518 20.61 12.99 -15.38
C GLY A 518 20.09 12.20 -14.19
N MET A 519 20.93 11.94 -13.18
CA MET A 519 20.45 11.32 -11.94
C MET A 519 19.55 12.28 -11.17
N VAL A 520 19.88 13.57 -11.12
CA VAL A 520 19.02 14.61 -10.53
C VAL A 520 17.68 14.67 -11.28
N LYS A 521 17.69 14.72 -12.62
CA LYS A 521 16.49 14.64 -13.45
C LYS A 521 15.65 13.40 -13.13
N THR A 522 16.29 12.22 -13.02
CA THR A 522 15.62 10.96 -12.69
C THR A 522 14.95 11.00 -11.32
N ILE A 523 15.59 11.59 -10.31
CA ILE A 523 15.01 11.77 -8.97
C ILE A 523 13.82 12.72 -9.00
N ILE A 524 13.92 13.84 -9.73
CA ILE A 524 12.81 14.79 -9.89
C ILE A 524 11.63 14.11 -10.59
N TYR A 525 11.87 13.31 -11.63
CA TYR A 525 10.84 12.54 -12.31
C TYR A 525 10.11 11.60 -11.34
N LEU A 526 10.84 10.85 -10.51
CA LEU A 526 10.24 9.94 -9.54
C LEU A 526 9.36 10.68 -8.52
N ASN A 527 9.77 11.88 -8.10
CA ASN A 527 8.98 12.72 -7.20
C ASN A 527 7.76 13.35 -7.90
N ALA A 528 7.94 13.89 -9.10
CA ALA A 528 6.88 14.56 -9.86
C ALA A 528 5.78 13.60 -10.30
N SER A 529 6.16 12.43 -10.82
CA SER A 529 5.22 11.36 -11.17
C SER A 529 4.42 10.87 -9.96
N SER A 530 5.04 10.83 -8.77
CA SER A 530 4.35 10.48 -7.52
C SER A 530 3.34 11.56 -7.10
N ASN A 531 3.73 12.84 -7.12
CA ASN A 531 2.86 13.96 -6.71
C ASN A 531 1.68 14.20 -7.65
N HIS A 532 1.90 14.08 -8.96
CA HIS A 532 0.83 14.19 -9.93
C HIS A 532 -0.21 13.09 -9.75
N HIS A 533 0.24 11.85 -9.54
CA HIS A 533 -0.64 10.74 -9.25
C HIS A 533 -1.49 10.99 -8.00
N ILE A 534 -0.91 11.56 -6.93
CA ILE A 534 -1.67 11.97 -5.73
C ILE A 534 -2.74 13.02 -6.07
N THR A 535 -2.40 14.02 -6.89
CA THR A 535 -3.32 15.11 -7.26
C THR A 535 -4.48 14.61 -8.13
N GLU A 536 -4.22 13.71 -9.08
CA GLU A 536 -5.25 13.05 -9.88
C GLU A 536 -6.19 12.21 -9.02
N LEU A 537 -5.64 11.42 -8.08
CA LEU A 537 -6.42 10.64 -7.13
C LEU A 537 -7.29 11.53 -6.25
N TYR A 538 -6.78 12.68 -5.83
CA TYR A 538 -7.53 13.67 -5.07
C TYR A 538 -8.72 14.21 -5.87
N THR A 539 -8.46 14.67 -7.09
CA THR A 539 -9.49 15.21 -8.00
C THR A 539 -10.58 14.18 -8.25
N LYS A 540 -10.20 12.95 -8.57
CA LYS A 540 -11.13 11.84 -8.81
C LYS A 540 -11.95 11.48 -7.57
N ALA A 541 -11.37 11.51 -6.38
CA ALA A 541 -12.08 11.21 -5.14
C ALA A 541 -13.12 12.31 -4.80
N VAL A 542 -12.78 13.58 -5.04
CA VAL A 542 -13.72 14.70 -4.90
C VAL A 542 -14.86 14.61 -5.93
N GLU A 543 -14.55 14.29 -7.19
CA GLU A 543 -15.56 14.05 -8.23
C GLU A 543 -16.52 12.91 -7.84
N GLN A 544 -15.97 11.82 -7.29
CA GLN A 544 -16.77 10.69 -6.79
C GLN A 544 -17.69 11.09 -5.63
N LEU A 545 -17.22 11.95 -4.72
CA LEU A 545 -18.03 12.48 -3.61
C LEU A 545 -19.21 13.32 -4.10
N GLY A 546 -19.09 13.97 -5.26
CA GLY A 546 -20.17 14.71 -5.91
C GLY A 546 -21.13 13.86 -6.76
N HIS A 547 -20.92 12.55 -6.88
CA HIS A 547 -21.66 11.71 -7.82
C HIS A 547 -23.11 11.41 -7.36
N ASP A 548 -24.02 11.23 -8.31
CA ASP A 548 -25.44 10.93 -8.05
C ASP A 548 -25.71 9.61 -7.31
N LYS A 549 -24.73 8.71 -7.23
CA LYS A 549 -24.90 7.35 -6.69
C LYS A 549 -24.20 7.26 -5.35
N ALA A 550 -24.93 6.90 -4.30
CA ALA A 550 -24.37 6.85 -2.95
C ALA A 550 -23.18 5.89 -2.83
N ALA A 551 -23.19 4.76 -3.54
CA ALA A 551 -22.05 3.84 -3.58
C ALA A 551 -20.76 4.50 -4.10
N VAL A 552 -20.87 5.39 -5.09
CA VAL A 552 -19.73 6.13 -5.66
C VAL A 552 -19.26 7.21 -4.68
N ARG A 553 -20.19 7.91 -4.01
CA ARG A 553 -19.84 8.90 -2.97
C ARG A 553 -19.13 8.28 -1.77
N LEU A 554 -19.58 7.10 -1.33
CA LEU A 554 -18.91 6.34 -0.28
C LEU A 554 -17.49 5.94 -0.71
N ALA A 555 -17.30 5.51 -1.96
CA ALA A 555 -15.96 5.23 -2.49
C ALA A 555 -15.07 6.49 -2.49
N GLY A 556 -15.64 7.64 -2.87
CA GLY A 556 -14.96 8.94 -2.80
C GLY A 556 -14.53 9.32 -1.38
N LEU A 557 -15.40 9.14 -0.37
CA LEU A 557 -15.06 9.38 1.05
C LEU A 557 -13.89 8.52 1.53
N TYR A 558 -13.92 7.21 1.26
CA TYR A 558 -12.84 6.31 1.65
C TYR A 558 -11.53 6.58 0.87
N ALA A 559 -11.63 7.02 -0.38
CA ALA A 559 -10.46 7.44 -1.16
C ALA A 559 -9.82 8.70 -0.58
N LEU A 560 -10.63 9.70 -0.17
CA LEU A 560 -10.15 10.91 0.51
C LEU A 560 -9.53 10.59 1.88
N GLU A 561 -10.20 9.78 2.70
CA GLU A 561 -9.71 9.31 4.01
C GLU A 561 -8.29 8.75 3.89
N ARG A 562 -8.12 7.81 2.96
CA ARG A 562 -6.87 7.12 2.71
C ARG A 562 -5.77 8.06 2.21
N LEU A 563 -6.10 8.94 1.26
CA LEU A 563 -5.13 9.91 0.73
C LEU A 563 -4.58 10.81 1.85
N ALA A 564 -5.42 11.24 2.79
CA ALA A 564 -5.01 12.03 3.96
C ALA A 564 -4.25 11.21 5.04
N GLN A 565 -4.57 9.93 5.20
CA GLN A 565 -3.86 9.07 6.15
C GLN A 565 -2.38 8.94 5.77
N ASP A 566 -2.11 8.70 4.48
CA ASP A 566 -0.77 8.45 3.93
C ASP A 566 0.00 9.75 3.59
N ASN A 567 -0.69 10.88 3.54
CA ASN A 567 -0.10 12.18 3.23
C ASN A 567 -0.55 13.23 4.26
N SER A 568 0.25 13.37 5.33
CA SER A 568 -0.05 14.30 6.42
C SER A 568 -0.31 15.76 6.00
N PRO A 569 0.35 16.34 4.96
CA PRO A 569 0.05 17.71 4.52
C PRO A 569 -1.36 17.91 3.98
N HIS A 570 -2.08 16.84 3.62
CA HIS A 570 -3.40 16.92 2.99
C HIS A 570 -4.57 16.67 3.94
N ARG A 571 -4.31 16.33 5.21
CA ARG A 571 -5.35 15.98 6.21
C ARG A 571 -6.38 17.08 6.40
N GLN A 572 -5.94 18.33 6.61
CA GLN A 572 -6.86 19.45 6.78
C GLN A 572 -7.71 19.69 5.52
N THR A 573 -7.13 19.54 4.32
CA THR A 573 -7.87 19.71 3.06
C THR A 573 -8.96 18.64 2.91
N VAL A 574 -8.68 17.38 3.26
CA VAL A 574 -9.67 16.30 3.27
C VAL A 574 -10.77 16.56 4.29
N ILE A 575 -10.43 16.96 5.51
CA ILE A 575 -11.42 17.35 6.54
C ILE A 575 -12.33 18.47 6.01
N ASN A 576 -11.76 19.48 5.36
CA ASN A 576 -12.53 20.59 4.80
C ASN A 576 -13.52 20.13 3.73
N VAL A 577 -13.13 19.18 2.86
CA VAL A 577 -14.02 18.61 1.83
C VAL A 577 -15.16 17.81 2.47
N ILE A 578 -14.87 16.95 3.46
CA ILE A 578 -15.89 16.18 4.18
C ILE A 578 -16.87 17.11 4.90
N CYS A 579 -16.35 18.15 5.56
CA CYS A 579 -17.15 19.17 6.23
C CYS A 579 -18.02 19.96 5.25
N ALA A 580 -17.47 20.35 4.09
CA ALA A 580 -18.24 21.02 3.03
C ALA A 580 -19.39 20.14 2.53
N TYR A 581 -19.17 18.84 2.37
CA TYR A 581 -20.22 17.88 2.03
C TYR A 581 -21.30 17.80 3.12
N LEU A 582 -20.91 17.67 4.40
CA LEU A 582 -21.86 17.61 5.52
C LEU A 582 -22.70 18.88 5.69
N ARG A 583 -22.14 20.04 5.31
CA ARG A 583 -22.85 21.34 5.30
C ARG A 583 -23.86 21.48 4.16
N MET A 584 -23.86 20.59 3.15
CA MET A 584 -24.89 20.64 2.10
C MET A 584 -26.29 20.42 2.71
N PRO A 585 -27.33 21.12 2.21
CA PRO A 585 -28.69 20.99 2.74
C PRO A 585 -29.16 19.53 2.78
N TYR A 586 -29.76 19.12 3.89
CA TYR A 586 -30.25 17.76 4.07
C TYR A 586 -31.52 17.75 4.90
N THR A 587 -32.51 17.02 4.41
CA THR A 587 -33.73 16.72 5.15
C THR A 587 -33.76 15.21 5.39
N PRO A 588 -33.60 14.74 6.64
CA PRO A 588 -33.62 13.31 6.90
C PRO A 588 -34.98 12.70 6.54
N PRO A 589 -35.00 11.45 6.06
CA PRO A 589 -36.26 10.73 5.87
C PRO A 589 -37.00 10.65 7.21
N LYS A 590 -38.30 10.95 7.18
CA LYS A 590 -39.16 10.80 8.36
C LYS A 590 -39.10 9.34 8.80
N ALA A 591 -38.56 9.07 9.99
CA ALA A 591 -38.83 7.82 10.67
C ALA A 591 -40.35 7.65 10.76
N ALA A 592 -40.87 6.44 10.49
CA ALA A 592 -42.26 6.13 10.74
C ALA A 592 -42.61 6.58 12.17
N ALA A 593 -43.42 7.63 12.27
CA ALA A 593 -44.10 7.97 13.49
C ALA A 593 -45.14 6.89 13.78
N GLN A 594 -45.41 6.65 15.06
CA GLN A 594 -46.31 5.65 15.69
C GLN A 594 -45.54 4.37 16.10
N SER A 595 -45.37 4.04 17.37
CA SER A 595 -46.24 4.06 18.56
C SER A 595 -45.43 4.48 19.81
N ASP A 596 -45.86 5.24 20.81
CA ASP A 596 -47.13 5.35 21.52
C ASP A 596 -47.18 6.66 22.32
N LEU A 597 -48.38 6.98 22.81
CA LEU A 597 -48.79 8.00 23.80
C LEU A 597 -49.30 9.31 23.19
N GLY A 598 -50.63 9.33 23.05
CA GLY A 598 -51.36 10.56 22.79
C GLY A 598 -51.26 11.54 23.94
N HIS A 599 -51.06 12.80 23.60
CA HIS A 599 -51.86 13.92 24.06
C HIS A 599 -51.71 15.06 23.04
N THR A 600 -52.84 15.65 22.66
CA THR A 600 -52.98 16.70 21.66
C THR A 600 -52.54 18.07 22.18
N VAL A 601 -51.74 18.81 21.41
CA VAL A 601 -51.83 20.28 21.29
C VAL A 601 -51.45 20.70 19.85
N PRO A 602 -52.22 21.60 19.17
CA PRO A 602 -51.98 21.96 17.76
C PRO A 602 -51.26 23.32 17.53
N CYS A 603 -50.57 23.39 16.37
CA CYS A 603 -50.09 24.56 15.59
C CYS A 603 -48.91 25.41 16.15
N ALA A 604 -47.97 25.96 15.36
CA ALA A 604 -48.09 26.46 13.99
C ALA A 604 -46.75 26.48 13.19
N THR A 605 -46.90 26.36 11.86
CA THR A 605 -46.07 26.89 10.75
C THR A 605 -44.57 26.57 10.73
N VAL A 606 -44.20 25.36 10.32
CA VAL A 606 -42.96 25.16 9.55
C VAL A 606 -43.32 25.29 8.08
N ALA A 607 -42.80 26.34 7.45
CA ALA A 607 -42.94 26.62 6.04
C ALA A 607 -42.66 25.36 5.21
N ARG A 608 -43.55 25.07 4.25
CA ARG A 608 -43.30 24.11 3.18
C ARG A 608 -42.10 24.63 2.38
N VAL A 609 -40.90 24.24 2.77
CA VAL A 609 -39.71 24.38 1.92
C VAL A 609 -39.72 23.21 0.95
N SER A 610 -39.68 23.60 -0.31
CA SER A 610 -39.68 22.81 -1.52
C SER A 610 -38.70 21.63 -1.45
N THR A 611 -39.15 20.53 -2.04
CA THR A 611 -38.35 19.35 -2.44
C THR A 611 -36.91 19.74 -2.78
N SER A 612 -35.94 19.15 -2.06
CA SER A 612 -34.51 19.38 -2.30
C SER A 612 -34.17 19.12 -3.76
N ALA A 613 -33.55 20.12 -4.39
CA ALA A 613 -33.19 20.16 -5.81
C ALA A 613 -32.05 19.21 -6.22
N THR A 614 -31.70 18.24 -5.37
CA THR A 614 -30.70 17.20 -5.64
C THR A 614 -31.41 15.86 -5.53
N GLY A 615 -31.62 15.18 -6.65
CA GLY A 615 -32.46 13.99 -6.81
C GLY A 615 -31.94 12.71 -6.15
N HIS A 616 -31.40 12.79 -4.93
CA HIS A 616 -30.87 11.65 -4.18
C HIS A 616 -31.94 11.04 -3.27
N ASP A 617 -31.93 9.71 -3.15
CA ASP A 617 -32.73 9.02 -2.14
C ASP A 617 -32.29 9.48 -0.73
N PRO A 618 -33.20 10.06 0.09
CA PRO A 618 -32.89 10.52 1.44
C PRO A 618 -32.31 9.43 2.35
N TYR A 619 -32.66 8.15 2.14
CA TYR A 619 -32.11 7.04 2.91
C TYR A 619 -30.68 6.71 2.52
N GLU A 620 -30.34 6.80 1.24
CA GLU A 620 -28.97 6.60 0.77
C GLU A 620 -28.07 7.76 1.21
N GLU A 621 -28.56 9.00 1.09
CA GLU A 621 -27.87 10.20 1.56
C GLU A 621 -27.59 10.16 3.07
N ARG A 622 -28.53 9.61 3.85
CA ARG A 622 -28.32 9.34 5.28
C ARG A 622 -27.09 8.47 5.52
N GLN A 623 -26.89 7.42 4.72
CA GLN A 623 -25.76 6.50 4.89
C GLN A 623 -24.41 7.16 4.55
N VAL A 624 -24.36 7.96 3.49
CA VAL A 624 -23.14 8.69 3.12
C VAL A 624 -22.74 9.68 4.21
N ARG A 625 -23.70 10.42 4.77
CA ARG A 625 -23.47 11.37 5.87
C ARG A 625 -23.03 10.70 7.16
N LEU A 626 -23.66 9.60 7.54
CA LEU A 626 -23.21 8.80 8.69
C LEU A 626 -21.77 8.30 8.51
N THR A 627 -21.42 7.90 7.29
CA THR A 627 -20.04 7.49 6.97
C THR A 627 -19.07 8.66 7.08
N ALA A 628 -19.39 9.81 6.51
CA ALA A 628 -18.59 11.03 6.63
C ALA A 628 -18.35 11.42 8.11
N GLN A 629 -19.39 11.41 8.94
CA GLN A 629 -19.27 11.65 10.39
C GLN A 629 -18.39 10.62 11.08
N ARG A 630 -18.50 9.33 10.71
CA ARG A 630 -17.67 8.27 11.28
C ARG A 630 -16.20 8.45 10.92
N VAL A 631 -15.89 8.83 9.67
CA VAL A 631 -14.52 9.14 9.23
C VAL A 631 -13.94 10.29 10.06
N LEU A 632 -14.71 11.36 10.27
CA LEU A 632 -14.30 12.45 11.17
C LEU A 632 -14.04 11.92 12.59
N ALA A 633 -14.99 11.18 13.18
CA ALA A 633 -14.86 10.66 14.55
C ALA A 633 -13.64 9.74 14.70
N ASP A 634 -13.41 8.83 13.75
CA ASP A 634 -12.33 7.83 13.81
C ASP A 634 -10.94 8.49 13.78
N HIS A 635 -10.77 9.56 12.98
CA HIS A 635 -9.49 10.27 12.87
C HIS A 635 -9.27 11.32 13.95
N LEU A 636 -10.33 11.78 14.61
CA LEU A 636 -10.22 12.73 15.71
C LEU A 636 -10.14 12.05 17.08
N ARG A 637 -10.44 10.75 17.16
CA ARG A 637 -10.42 9.98 18.41
C ARG A 637 -9.00 9.80 18.94
N TYR A 638 -8.73 10.37 20.12
CA TYR A 638 -7.41 10.34 20.74
C TYR A 638 -7.19 9.11 21.62
N SER A 639 -8.25 8.45 22.12
CA SER A 639 -8.10 7.24 22.94
C SER A 639 -9.02 6.10 22.47
N SER A 640 -8.50 4.86 22.52
CA SER A 640 -9.28 3.67 22.20
C SER A 640 -10.09 3.22 23.43
N LEU A 641 -11.40 3.07 23.27
CA LEU A 641 -12.27 2.50 24.31
C LEU A 641 -12.03 0.98 24.42
N ALA A 642 -11.10 0.55 25.28
CA ALA A 642 -11.12 -0.83 25.78
C ALA A 642 -12.27 -0.94 26.81
N LYS A 643 -13.31 -1.72 26.48
CA LYS A 643 -14.36 -2.09 27.44
C LYS A 643 -13.71 -2.93 28.55
N HIS A 644 -13.25 -2.30 29.63
CA HIS A 644 -13.27 -2.74 31.03
C HIS A 644 -12.41 -1.78 31.88
N GLN A 645 -13.07 -1.15 32.86
CA GLN A 645 -12.52 -0.48 34.05
C GLN A 645 -11.39 0.55 33.87
N GLY A 646 -11.74 1.82 34.08
CA GLY A 646 -10.78 2.90 34.38
C GLY A 646 -10.13 3.50 33.14
N TRP A 647 -10.22 4.81 33.01
CA TRP A 647 -9.63 5.57 31.91
C TRP A 647 -8.11 5.36 31.86
N GLN A 648 -7.63 4.49 30.97
CA GLN A 648 -6.20 4.37 30.69
C GLN A 648 -5.77 5.56 29.85
N ARG A 649 -4.94 6.42 30.45
CA ARG A 649 -4.24 7.52 29.76
C ARG A 649 -3.21 6.90 28.82
N LEU A 650 -3.56 6.75 27.55
CA LEU A 650 -2.58 6.40 26.51
C LEU A 650 -1.53 7.52 26.46
N THR A 651 -0.27 7.16 26.65
CA THR A 651 0.88 8.08 26.55
C THR A 651 1.25 8.40 25.10
N SER A 652 0.55 7.83 24.12
CA SER A 652 0.74 8.10 22.68
C SER A 652 -0.58 7.97 21.92
N PRO A 653 -0.86 8.84 20.94
CA PRO A 653 -2.09 8.78 20.15
C PRO A 653 -2.16 7.51 19.28
N PRO A 654 -3.37 7.01 18.97
CA PRO A 654 -3.59 5.92 18.01
C PRO A 654 -3.00 6.23 16.64
N ALA A 655 -2.60 5.21 15.87
CA ALA A 655 -2.02 5.38 14.53
C ALA A 655 -2.93 6.11 13.52
N ARG A 656 -4.24 6.13 13.76
CA ARG A 656 -5.24 6.80 12.91
C ARG A 656 -5.53 8.25 13.34
N PHE A 657 -5.04 8.69 14.49
CA PHE A 657 -5.31 10.02 15.00
C PHE A 657 -4.63 11.10 14.14
N TRP A 658 -5.39 12.12 13.75
CA TRP A 658 -4.90 13.28 13.02
C TRP A 658 -4.75 14.47 13.98
N PRO A 659 -3.51 14.89 14.30
CA PRO A 659 -3.30 16.04 15.15
C PRO A 659 -3.66 17.34 14.42
N ASP A 660 -3.90 18.39 15.21
CA ASP A 660 -4.02 19.78 14.77
C ASP A 660 -5.14 20.09 13.75
N ILE A 661 -6.23 19.33 13.83
CA ILE A 661 -7.40 19.50 12.95
C ILE A 661 -8.35 20.58 13.47
N ARG A 662 -8.74 21.47 12.54
CA ARG A 662 -9.85 22.42 12.71
C ARG A 662 -11.10 21.88 12.04
N LEU A 663 -12.24 21.97 12.72
CA LEU A 663 -13.51 21.41 12.25
C LEU A 663 -14.55 22.51 12.04
N ASP A 664 -15.06 22.64 10.81
CA ASP A 664 -16.13 23.58 10.46
C ASP A 664 -17.38 22.86 9.97
N LEU A 665 -18.35 22.70 10.85
CA LEU A 665 -19.64 22.06 10.56
C LEU A 665 -20.79 23.08 10.62
N THR A 666 -20.50 24.37 10.49
CA THR A 666 -21.50 25.46 10.59
C THR A 666 -22.75 25.17 9.76
N GLY A 667 -23.93 25.22 10.39
CA GLY A 667 -25.22 24.98 9.76
C GLY A 667 -25.48 23.53 9.29
N ALA A 668 -24.59 22.58 9.58
CA ALA A 668 -24.78 21.18 9.17
C ALA A 668 -25.95 20.52 9.92
N THR A 669 -26.52 19.50 9.28
CA THR A 669 -27.47 18.58 9.94
C THR A 669 -26.77 17.26 10.20
N LEU A 670 -26.50 16.98 11.48
CA LEU A 670 -25.73 15.82 11.93
C LEU A 670 -26.65 14.79 12.58
N ILE A 671 -26.35 13.51 12.43
CA ILE A 671 -27.23 12.40 12.80
C ILE A 671 -26.52 11.48 13.79
N ASP A 672 -27.07 11.29 14.99
CA ASP A 672 -26.53 10.40 16.03
C ASP A 672 -25.01 10.57 16.22
N LEU A 673 -24.54 11.82 16.38
CA LEU A 673 -23.11 12.13 16.40
C LEU A 673 -22.43 11.59 17.66
N ASP A 674 -21.33 10.86 17.47
CA ASP A 674 -20.47 10.32 18.53
C ASP A 674 -19.02 10.81 18.32
N PHE A 675 -18.62 11.78 19.13
CA PHE A 675 -17.24 12.29 19.24
C PHE A 675 -16.63 11.94 20.60
N VAL A 676 -16.98 10.79 21.16
CA VAL A 676 -16.41 10.33 22.43
C VAL A 676 -14.88 10.26 22.31
N ALA A 677 -14.19 10.85 23.29
CA ALA A 677 -12.75 10.89 23.39
C ALA A 677 -12.02 11.46 22.14
N CYS A 678 -12.68 12.37 21.41
CA CYS A 678 -12.04 13.09 20.31
C CYS A 678 -11.20 14.26 20.82
N ARG A 679 -10.16 14.63 20.08
CA ARG A 679 -9.34 15.81 20.32
C ARG A 679 -9.25 16.64 19.04
N ILE A 680 -9.61 17.92 19.13
CA ILE A 680 -9.52 18.87 18.03
C ILE A 680 -8.96 20.20 18.48
N THR A 681 -8.45 20.97 17.51
CA THR A 681 -7.88 22.27 17.78
C THR A 681 -8.96 23.33 17.99
N GLU A 682 -9.89 23.44 17.04
CA GLU A 682 -10.95 24.44 17.02
C GLU A 682 -12.20 23.82 16.41
N ALA A 683 -13.38 24.24 16.88
CA ALA A 683 -14.65 23.68 16.41
C ALA A 683 -15.74 24.73 16.18
N GLN A 684 -16.30 24.72 14.98
CA GLN A 684 -17.41 25.56 14.57
C GLN A 684 -18.66 24.68 14.39
N PHE A 685 -19.55 24.73 15.39
CA PHE A 685 -20.86 24.06 15.36
C PHE A 685 -22.02 25.07 15.28
N SER A 686 -21.76 26.35 15.06
CA SER A 686 -22.82 27.36 15.04
C SER A 686 -23.93 27.03 14.03
N GLY A 687 -25.18 27.08 14.48
CA GLY A 687 -26.37 26.73 13.69
C GLY A 687 -26.51 25.24 13.36
N VAL A 688 -25.71 24.34 13.93
CA VAL A 688 -25.83 22.89 13.68
C VAL A 688 -27.11 22.33 14.29
N THR A 689 -27.78 21.46 13.53
CA THR A 689 -28.90 20.65 14.04
C THR A 689 -28.43 19.21 14.27
N PHE A 690 -28.37 18.81 15.53
CA PHE A 690 -28.08 17.43 15.95
C PHE A 690 -29.39 16.63 16.06
N ILE A 691 -29.59 15.74 15.09
CA ILE A 691 -30.73 14.84 14.98
C ILE A 691 -30.38 13.52 15.65
N GLY A 692 -31.15 13.11 16.65
CA GLY A 692 -30.78 11.97 17.48
C GLY A 692 -29.84 12.38 18.63
N ASN A 693 -29.14 11.41 19.21
CA ASN A 693 -28.27 11.67 20.35
C ASN A 693 -26.97 12.35 19.89
N ALA A 694 -26.47 13.31 20.67
CA ALA A 694 -25.16 13.93 20.45
C ALA A 694 -24.25 13.65 21.66
N VAL A 695 -23.14 12.94 21.43
CA VAL A 695 -22.25 12.46 22.50
C VAL A 695 -20.85 13.01 22.29
N PHE A 696 -20.38 13.81 23.24
CA PHE A 696 -19.07 14.45 23.27
C PHE A 696 -18.21 13.93 24.43
N SER A 697 -18.58 12.82 25.07
CA SER A 697 -17.96 12.42 26.34
C SER A 697 -16.44 12.26 26.24
N GLY A 698 -15.68 12.88 27.14
CA GLY A 698 -14.20 12.84 27.13
C GLY A 698 -13.53 13.64 26.00
N MET A 699 -14.28 14.46 25.27
CA MET A 699 -13.72 15.28 24.19
C MET A 699 -12.83 16.40 24.72
N THR A 700 -11.79 16.76 23.96
CA THR A 700 -10.89 17.88 24.27
C THR A 700 -10.83 18.86 23.10
N PHE A 701 -11.10 20.13 23.37
CA PHE A 701 -10.86 21.25 22.47
C PHE A 701 -9.63 22.00 22.97
N THR A 702 -8.59 22.15 22.17
CA THR A 702 -7.37 22.86 22.62
C THR A 702 -7.48 24.38 22.44
N ARG A 703 -8.46 24.85 21.68
CA ARG A 703 -8.83 26.26 21.47
C ARG A 703 -10.37 26.37 21.49
N ASP A 704 -10.89 27.44 20.91
CA ASP A 704 -12.28 27.84 20.97
C ASP A 704 -13.25 26.81 20.36
N ALA A 705 -14.46 26.77 20.92
CA ALA A 705 -15.56 25.94 20.46
C ALA A 705 -16.89 26.72 20.47
N TRP A 706 -17.51 26.87 19.29
CA TRP A 706 -18.72 27.69 19.13
C TRP A 706 -19.93 26.80 18.78
N PHE A 707 -20.96 26.84 19.62
CA PHE A 707 -22.23 26.12 19.50
C PHE A 707 -23.43 27.08 19.39
N ASP A 708 -23.19 28.31 18.94
CA ASP A 708 -24.21 29.35 18.88
C ASP A 708 -25.38 28.94 17.99
N GLY A 709 -26.62 29.09 18.48
CA GLY A 709 -27.83 28.74 17.74
C GLY A 709 -27.97 27.25 17.40
N THR A 710 -27.23 26.37 18.06
CA THR A 710 -27.34 24.91 17.83
C THR A 710 -28.66 24.35 18.32
N THR A 711 -29.14 23.28 17.69
CA THR A 711 -30.35 22.56 18.13
C THR A 711 -30.02 21.10 18.39
N PHE A 712 -30.25 20.63 19.62
CA PHE A 712 -30.15 19.23 20.03
C PHE A 712 -31.54 18.63 20.17
N THR A 713 -31.90 17.71 19.28
CA THR A 713 -33.27 17.15 19.22
C THR A 713 -33.51 16.01 20.20
N ARG A 714 -32.46 15.31 20.64
CA ARG A 714 -32.50 14.28 21.70
C ARG A 714 -31.46 14.62 22.77
N LYS A 715 -30.96 13.60 23.47
CA LYS A 715 -29.99 13.74 24.55
C LYS A 715 -28.68 14.32 24.04
N ALA A 716 -28.16 15.33 24.73
CA ALA A 716 -26.84 15.91 24.50
C ALA A 716 -25.95 15.63 25.72
N VAL A 717 -24.83 14.95 25.50
CA VAL A 717 -23.96 14.46 26.58
C VAL A 717 -22.55 15.03 26.43
N PHE A 718 -22.17 15.91 27.35
CA PHE A 718 -20.87 16.57 27.42
C PHE A 718 -20.04 16.08 28.62
N SER A 719 -20.22 14.83 29.05
CA SER A 719 -19.52 14.28 30.21
C SER A 719 -18.00 14.34 30.05
N GLU A 720 -17.26 14.87 31.04
CA GLU A 720 -15.79 14.86 31.05
C GLU A 720 -15.16 15.59 29.86
N VAL A 721 -15.83 16.60 29.31
CA VAL A 721 -15.30 17.44 28.23
C VAL A 721 -14.36 18.50 28.78
N THR A 722 -13.26 18.75 28.06
CA THR A 722 -12.32 19.85 28.36
C THR A 722 -12.30 20.86 27.23
N TYR A 723 -12.57 22.13 27.56
CA TYR A 723 -12.47 23.27 26.66
C TYR A 723 -11.25 24.12 27.05
N GLY A 724 -10.25 24.19 26.17
CA GLY A 724 -9.02 24.93 26.38
C GLY A 724 -9.06 26.41 25.96
N GLY A 725 -10.10 26.82 25.21
CA GLY A 725 -10.33 28.20 24.81
C GLY A 725 -11.77 28.65 25.11
N ASP A 726 -12.17 29.79 24.53
CA ASP A 726 -13.49 30.36 24.75
C ASP A 726 -14.59 29.44 24.22
N THR A 727 -15.68 29.30 25.00
CA THR A 727 -16.80 28.43 24.62
C THR A 727 -18.11 29.19 24.61
N ARG A 728 -18.91 29.02 23.54
CA ARG A 728 -20.24 29.66 23.45
C ARG A 728 -21.31 28.66 23.08
N PHE A 729 -22.44 28.75 23.78
CA PHE A 729 -23.67 28.02 23.52
C PHE A 729 -24.82 29.00 23.26
N ASP A 730 -24.55 30.23 22.83
CA ASP A 730 -25.57 31.28 22.87
C ASP A 730 -26.74 30.96 21.94
N GLY A 731 -27.97 31.07 22.45
CA GLY A 731 -29.17 30.71 21.72
C GLY A 731 -29.32 29.21 21.39
N ALA A 732 -28.49 28.33 21.95
CA ALA A 732 -28.63 26.89 21.75
C ALA A 732 -29.93 26.35 22.36
N THR A 733 -30.51 25.33 21.74
CA THR A 733 -31.76 24.69 22.18
C THR A 733 -31.55 23.20 22.47
N PHE A 734 -31.89 22.77 23.67
CA PHE A 734 -31.85 21.37 24.10
C PHE A 734 -33.26 20.83 24.30
N GLN A 735 -33.74 19.97 23.38
CA GLN A 735 -35.11 19.45 23.41
C GLN A 735 -35.33 18.38 24.48
N GLU A 736 -34.32 17.56 24.76
CA GLU A 736 -34.34 16.56 25.83
C GLU A 736 -33.26 16.86 26.89
N CYS A 737 -32.68 15.81 27.50
CA CYS A 737 -31.72 15.94 28.58
C CYS A 737 -30.36 16.46 28.07
N ALA A 738 -29.88 17.55 28.67
CA ALA A 738 -28.55 18.11 28.46
C ALA A 738 -27.69 17.84 29.71
N ARG A 739 -26.59 17.10 29.53
CA ARG A 739 -25.71 16.68 30.63
C ARG A 739 -24.31 17.26 30.47
N PHE A 740 -23.89 18.03 31.47
CA PHE A 740 -22.58 18.64 31.64
C PHE A 740 -21.98 18.15 32.96
N ASP A 741 -21.64 16.85 33.05
CA ASP A 741 -20.99 16.28 34.23
C ASP A 741 -19.46 16.27 34.06
N ARG A 742 -18.71 16.68 35.08
CA ARG A 742 -17.23 16.71 35.08
C ARG A 742 -16.63 17.53 33.92
N VAL A 743 -17.32 18.57 33.47
CA VAL A 743 -16.84 19.46 32.40
C VAL A 743 -15.80 20.44 32.94
N THR A 744 -14.76 20.72 32.17
CA THR A 744 -13.75 21.74 32.50
C THR A 744 -13.73 22.81 31.41
N PHE A 745 -14.04 24.05 31.78
CA PHE A 745 -13.82 25.24 30.95
C PHE A 745 -12.57 25.94 31.47
N MET A 746 -11.51 26.01 30.66
CA MET A 746 -10.27 26.70 31.06
C MET A 746 -10.39 28.22 30.93
N GLU A 747 -11.15 28.68 29.95
CA GLU A 747 -11.44 30.10 29.69
C GLU A 747 -12.94 30.40 29.92
N SER A 748 -13.44 31.50 29.36
CA SER A 748 -14.80 31.97 29.59
C SER A 748 -15.84 31.15 28.82
N VAL A 749 -17.05 31.01 29.39
CA VAL A 749 -18.17 30.28 28.79
C VAL A 749 -19.47 31.08 28.82
N SER A 750 -20.17 31.15 27.69
CA SER A 750 -21.49 31.78 27.60
C SER A 750 -22.57 30.78 27.24
N PHE A 751 -23.67 30.81 28.00
CA PHE A 751 -24.94 30.11 27.78
C PHE A 751 -26.08 31.11 27.59
N SER A 752 -25.79 32.26 26.99
CA SER A 752 -26.74 33.37 26.91
C SER A 752 -27.89 33.02 25.95
N GLY A 753 -29.13 33.20 26.38
CA GLY A 753 -30.31 32.88 25.57
C GLY A 753 -30.54 31.39 25.31
N VAL A 754 -29.84 30.48 26.00
CA VAL A 754 -30.04 29.02 25.86
C VAL A 754 -31.43 28.61 26.30
N ALA A 755 -32.06 27.68 25.57
CA ALA A 755 -33.34 27.09 25.90
C ALA A 755 -33.20 25.61 26.28
N PHE A 756 -33.36 25.29 27.57
CA PHE A 756 -33.46 23.92 28.07
C PHE A 756 -34.93 23.50 28.15
N ILE A 757 -35.38 22.67 27.21
CA ILE A 757 -36.74 22.13 27.20
C ILE A 757 -36.84 20.90 28.11
N GLY A 758 -35.83 20.02 28.03
CA GLY A 758 -35.68 18.88 28.94
C GLY A 758 -34.81 19.15 30.17
N LYS A 759 -34.43 18.08 30.87
CA LYS A 759 -33.61 18.13 32.09
C LYS A 759 -32.21 18.67 31.80
N ALA A 760 -31.75 19.61 32.62
CA ALA A 760 -30.40 20.18 32.56
C ALA A 760 -29.60 19.74 33.80
N VAL A 761 -28.45 19.12 33.59
CA VAL A 761 -27.61 18.57 34.65
C VAL A 761 -26.19 19.12 34.52
N PHE A 762 -25.79 19.93 35.50
CA PHE A 762 -24.44 20.43 35.70
C PHE A 762 -23.94 19.86 37.03
N SER A 763 -22.96 18.95 36.98
CA SER A 763 -22.41 18.31 38.18
C SER A 763 -20.90 18.25 38.07
N GLU A 764 -20.17 18.66 39.12
CA GLU A 764 -18.69 18.66 39.13
C GLU A 764 -18.08 19.46 37.96
N VAL A 765 -18.72 20.57 37.57
CA VAL A 765 -18.20 21.46 36.51
C VAL A 765 -17.15 22.40 37.10
N THR A 766 -16.04 22.57 36.37
CA THR A 766 -14.93 23.48 36.72
C THR A 766 -14.91 24.65 35.74
N TYR A 767 -14.83 25.88 36.26
CA TYR A 767 -14.77 27.12 35.50
C TYR A 767 -13.45 27.85 35.80
N GLY A 768 -12.64 28.10 34.77
CA GLY A 768 -11.41 28.87 34.84
C GLY A 768 -11.60 30.36 34.52
N GLY A 769 -12.64 30.70 33.74
CA GLY A 769 -13.03 32.07 33.41
C GLY A 769 -14.48 32.40 33.77
N ASP A 770 -14.97 33.52 33.23
CA ASP A 770 -16.33 34.02 33.50
C ASP A 770 -17.41 33.12 32.88
N THR A 771 -18.57 33.05 33.54
CA THR A 771 -19.71 32.23 33.12
C THR A 771 -20.99 33.05 33.03
N TRP A 772 -21.61 33.08 31.85
CA TRP A 772 -22.85 33.84 31.62
C TRP A 772 -24.05 32.94 31.33
N PHE A 773 -25.17 33.18 32.02
CA PHE A 773 -26.48 32.55 31.76
C PHE A 773 -27.55 33.61 31.41
N THR A 774 -27.14 34.74 30.86
CA THR A 774 -28.04 35.87 30.55
C THR A 774 -29.19 35.39 29.67
N ASP A 775 -30.43 35.58 30.11
CA ASP A 775 -31.65 35.14 29.39
C ASP A 775 -31.76 33.62 29.13
N ALA A 776 -31.01 32.77 29.85
CA ALA A 776 -31.18 31.32 29.77
C ALA A 776 -32.54 30.88 30.35
N ARG A 777 -33.24 30.00 29.62
CA ARG A 777 -34.62 29.57 29.89
C ARG A 777 -34.73 28.07 30.15
N LEU A 778 -35.62 27.71 31.06
CA LEU A 778 -36.03 26.34 31.40
C LEU A 778 -37.53 26.18 31.16
N SER A 779 -37.94 25.20 30.37
CA SER A 779 -39.37 24.95 30.08
C SER A 779 -40.10 24.23 31.21
N GLN A 780 -39.37 23.55 32.09
CA GLN A 780 -39.91 22.86 33.27
C GLN A 780 -39.25 23.41 34.54
N PRO A 781 -39.61 24.62 35.02
CA PRO A 781 -38.93 25.26 36.15
C PRO A 781 -38.93 24.41 37.44
N ASP A 782 -39.95 23.56 37.62
CA ASP A 782 -40.11 22.68 38.79
C ASP A 782 -39.50 21.27 38.56
N GLY A 783 -38.80 21.05 37.45
CA GLY A 783 -38.16 19.78 37.11
C GLY A 783 -36.92 19.49 37.98
N GLU A 784 -36.47 18.24 37.99
CA GLU A 784 -35.22 17.86 38.65
C GLU A 784 -34.00 18.38 37.87
N HIS A 785 -33.67 19.65 38.01
CA HIS A 785 -32.47 20.27 37.43
C HIS A 785 -31.31 20.27 38.44
N CYS A 786 -30.09 20.06 37.97
CA CYS A 786 -28.88 20.27 38.77
C CYS A 786 -28.14 21.45 38.15
N LEU A 787 -28.22 22.64 38.77
CA LEU A 787 -27.51 23.83 38.30
C LEU A 787 -26.14 23.95 38.98
N PRO A 788 -25.19 24.70 38.38
CA PRO A 788 -23.94 25.03 39.03
C PRO A 788 -24.18 25.76 40.36
N THR A 789 -23.26 25.63 41.31
CA THR A 789 -23.31 26.33 42.60
C THR A 789 -23.44 27.84 42.41
N GLY A 790 -24.35 28.48 43.17
CA GLY A 790 -24.63 29.92 43.07
C GLY A 790 -25.73 30.30 42.07
N TRP A 791 -26.24 29.36 41.27
CA TRP A 791 -27.34 29.61 40.32
C TRP A 791 -28.65 28.98 40.76
N LYS A 792 -29.75 29.73 40.65
CA LYS A 792 -31.11 29.26 40.96
C LYS A 792 -32.06 29.46 39.79
N VAL A 793 -33.13 28.65 39.77
CA VAL A 793 -34.24 28.80 38.82
C VAL A 793 -35.27 29.75 39.42
N ILE A 794 -35.56 30.85 38.73
CA ILE A 794 -36.63 31.78 39.09
C ILE A 794 -37.78 31.62 38.10
N ARG A 795 -38.93 31.16 38.60
CA ARG A 795 -40.14 31.02 37.79
C ARG A 795 -40.65 32.39 37.34
N GLN A 796 -40.83 32.55 36.04
CA GLN A 796 -41.35 33.74 35.39
C GLN A 796 -42.87 33.63 35.19
N LYS A 797 -43.52 34.78 34.97
CA LYS A 797 -44.98 34.87 34.78
C LYS A 797 -45.48 34.16 33.51
N ASP A 798 -44.60 33.94 32.54
CA ASP A 798 -44.87 33.25 31.27
C ASP A 798 -44.81 31.71 31.39
N GLY A 799 -44.56 31.18 32.59
CA GLY A 799 -44.51 29.75 32.86
C GLY A 799 -43.12 29.13 32.69
N PHE A 800 -42.14 29.87 32.17
CA PHE A 800 -40.75 29.42 32.03
C PHE A 800 -39.93 29.74 33.30
N GLY A 801 -38.86 28.99 33.53
CA GLY A 801 -37.83 29.33 34.52
C GLY A 801 -36.72 30.15 33.88
N ARG A 802 -36.25 31.20 34.54
CA ARG A 802 -35.01 31.90 34.18
C ARG A 802 -33.90 31.46 35.13
N ILE A 803 -32.73 31.15 34.60
CA ILE A 803 -31.54 30.87 35.41
C ILE A 803 -30.96 32.23 35.83
N GLN A 804 -30.84 32.47 37.13
CA GLN A 804 -30.30 33.71 37.68
C GLN A 804 -29.31 33.41 38.80
N TRP A 805 -28.28 34.25 38.92
CA TRP A 805 -27.36 34.20 40.05
C TRP A 805 -28.10 34.49 41.35
N ASP A 806 -27.80 33.71 42.37
CA ASP A 806 -28.37 33.85 43.69
C ASP A 806 -27.49 34.78 44.53
N ASP A 807 -27.90 36.04 44.63
CA ASP A 807 -27.23 37.05 45.46
C ASP A 807 -27.19 36.68 46.97
N THR A 808 -27.97 35.66 47.40
CA THR A 808 -27.95 35.15 48.78
C THR A 808 -26.92 34.03 49.02
N ALA A 809 -26.24 33.54 47.99
CA ALA A 809 -25.25 32.46 48.10
C ALA A 809 -23.93 32.88 48.80
N THR A 810 -23.77 34.16 49.15
CA THR A 810 -22.57 34.73 49.78
C THR A 810 -22.59 34.81 51.32
N GLU A 811 -23.56 34.24 52.03
CA GLU A 811 -23.58 34.27 53.51
C GLU A 811 -23.15 32.98 54.22
N SER A 812 -22.51 32.02 53.53
CA SER A 812 -21.89 30.86 54.17
C SER A 812 -20.48 30.53 53.65
N SER A 813 -19.63 31.54 53.55
CA SER A 813 -18.18 31.37 53.62
C SER A 813 -17.54 32.67 54.14
N SER A 814 -17.53 32.83 55.46
CA SER A 814 -16.65 33.80 56.12
C SER A 814 -15.19 33.34 55.95
N GLY A 815 -14.39 34.11 55.21
CA GLY A 815 -12.93 33.95 55.16
C GLY A 815 -12.30 34.59 53.92
N ASP A 816 -11.85 35.84 54.11
CA ASP A 816 -10.98 36.65 53.24
C ASP A 816 -11.57 37.24 51.95
N GLY A 817 -12.04 38.47 52.10
CA GLY A 817 -12.27 39.41 51.01
C GLY A 817 -10.97 40.09 50.56
N ALA A 818 -10.97 40.50 49.30
CA ALA A 818 -10.14 41.61 48.84
C ALA A 818 -10.95 42.43 47.84
N GLN A 819 -11.45 43.58 48.32
CA GLN A 819 -11.91 44.68 47.49
C GLN A 819 -10.72 45.28 46.74
N ALA A 820 -11.03 45.77 45.54
CA ALA A 820 -10.14 46.56 44.69
C ALA A 820 -9.61 47.83 45.40
N GLY A 821 -8.34 48.13 45.17
CA GLY A 821 -7.70 49.41 45.46
C GLY A 821 -6.56 49.65 44.47
N THR A 822 -6.77 50.59 43.56
CA THR A 822 -5.73 51.27 42.77
C THR A 822 -4.77 52.00 43.70
N GLU A 823 -3.45 51.79 43.57
CA GLU A 823 -2.45 52.84 43.77
C GLU A 823 -1.06 52.41 43.27
N GLN A 824 -0.39 53.34 42.58
CA GLN A 824 1.02 53.32 42.22
C GLN A 824 1.85 53.51 43.49
N GLU A 825 2.87 52.69 43.75
CA GLU A 825 4.11 53.18 44.38
C GLU A 825 5.29 52.19 44.27
N GLN A 826 6.34 52.68 43.60
CA GLN A 826 7.76 52.60 43.93
C GLN A 826 8.38 51.24 44.34
N ALA A 827 9.23 50.73 43.45
CA ALA A 827 10.28 49.77 43.77
C ALA A 827 11.44 50.46 44.52
N PRO A 828 12.05 49.82 45.54
CA PRO A 828 13.35 50.24 46.04
C PRO A 828 14.47 49.50 45.30
N GLU A 829 15.45 50.31 44.89
CA GLU A 829 16.77 49.91 44.45
C GLU A 829 17.51 49.10 45.51
N THR A 830 18.17 48.02 45.10
CA THR A 830 19.49 47.68 45.64
C THR A 830 20.37 47.30 44.46
N GLY A 831 21.25 48.23 44.10
CA GLY A 831 22.31 48.00 43.14
C GLY A 831 23.40 47.10 43.73
N THR A 832 23.97 46.27 42.86
CA THR A 832 25.42 46.12 42.81
C THR A 832 25.83 46.03 41.34
N THR A 833 26.59 47.04 40.97
CA THR A 833 27.16 47.42 39.68
C THR A 833 28.41 46.62 39.30
N ILE A 834 28.81 46.71 38.00
CA ILE A 834 30.18 46.60 37.43
C ILE A 834 30.67 45.14 37.22
N ASP A 835 31.15 44.65 36.05
CA ASP A 835 31.72 45.20 34.80
C ASP A 835 31.34 44.24 33.62
N GLU A 836 30.87 44.70 32.47
CA GLU A 836 31.59 45.25 31.29
C GLU A 836 32.43 44.25 30.45
N ALA A 837 31.97 44.05 29.20
CA ALA A 837 32.70 43.93 27.92
C ALA A 837 32.00 42.90 26.99
N SER A 838 31.13 43.27 26.04
CA SER A 838 31.35 43.92 24.73
C SER A 838 31.99 43.02 23.66
N ASP A 839 31.18 42.56 22.71
CA ASP A 839 31.37 42.59 21.23
C ASP A 839 30.28 41.68 20.63
N GLU A 840 29.27 42.19 19.91
CA GLU A 840 29.31 42.65 18.51
C GLU A 840 29.98 41.65 17.55
N GLY A 841 29.22 41.23 16.53
CA GLY A 841 29.75 40.41 15.45
C GLY A 841 28.68 39.76 14.59
N ASP A 842 28.29 40.48 13.55
CA ASP A 842 27.46 40.11 12.40
C ASP A 842 27.81 38.77 11.69
N ASP A 843 26.86 38.35 10.86
CA ASP A 843 26.98 37.60 9.60
C ASP A 843 27.40 36.11 9.64
N MET A 844 26.40 35.23 9.43
CA MET A 844 26.25 34.36 8.23
C MET A 844 24.99 33.48 8.29
#